data_AF-A0A061RBU8-F1
#
_entry.id   AF-A0A061RBU8-F1
#
_cell.length_a   1.000
_cell.length_b   1.000
_cell.length_c   1.000
_cell.angle_alpha   90.00
_cell.angle_beta   90.00
_cell.angle_gamma   90.00
#
_symmetry.space_group_name_H-M   'P 1'
#
loop_
_entity.id
_entity.type
_entity.pdbx_description
1 polymer ?
#
loop_
_entity_poly.entity_id
_entity_poly.type
_entity_poly.pdbx_seq_one_letter_code
_entity_poly.pdbx_strand_id
1 'polypeptide(L)'
;MEGEFVFSYDEDALKGIITQDPPMKIRPKKINIQMNRQQLGNATDLSFEAEFFDYRLGATNFYSMMPAMIQVLPVADINQKFESCAVVGRGASLLGSRLGPTIDRHHAVFRFDNSPTALKYASDVGRRTRYQVLSPHWANNLLSYGAYPEDPSLPRVTRWWIDVASVVLWGDISQSAYLKLRYIYPGASVVFLSRDLTTMVEAIVSNMRARIEKVLHISLPSNTAPSSQMYTLLMAVNMCNKVRVFGVDSGCTIRSRRCMYTYFDESEPSERAMRQLVLESNIIVALHEAGLLEHVRGPRQMSMGVTDVVVASGGALPRCDSAMCTPPCSGNGRFFNGTCHCRRMFSGASCEHDHLRLNAEALLKGIDLTYKGAILMNQQSVRWLPQDNKSAPSALWELGLIELPPGLANNKTEVGDNYVIDRRTYNLLPETDDALFENWVRTRPLRDPEFDRRLTLRKPGLGTCALVGNSGTLLSHQYGAAIDDHDVVYRFNQAPLFGFKGEVGARCTHESLNSAWVKLLVEGKHGEGVFGQHRNWDWRADDTALVLFELFDPTSYQQKGKDSILTKEQWWKKMFQKLKTRHPDRKVFVMSPKFVGWAYKLYKEFEDRFESLGFGNFRGEKPMSGYYAVMYALQVCSEVDIYGFTPYQESDAGDPLAPRYHYFDEAVPRHNSHSFDLTQNVYRLLASQLPYFRIYD
;
A
#
# COMPACT_ATOMS: atom_id res chain seq x y z
N MET A 1 -30.25 -15.37 18.33
CA MET A 1 -30.43 -13.98 18.76
C MET A 1 -29.07 -13.44 19.12
N GLU A 2 -28.37 -12.84 18.16
CA GLU A 2 -27.20 -11.99 18.40
C GLU A 2 -27.56 -10.65 17.79
N GLY A 3 -27.53 -9.61 18.63
CA GLY A 3 -28.23 -8.35 18.45
C GLY A 3 -27.77 -7.55 17.24
N GLU A 4 -28.74 -6.91 16.61
CA GLU A 4 -28.54 -5.85 15.63
C GLU A 4 -27.78 -4.69 16.28
N PHE A 5 -26.61 -4.31 15.73
CA PHE A 5 -26.03 -3.00 16.03
C PHE A 5 -26.79 -1.93 15.24
N VAL A 6 -27.94 -1.51 15.77
CA VAL A 6 -28.52 -0.20 15.47
C VAL A 6 -27.92 0.78 16.48
N PHE A 7 -27.02 1.66 16.03
CA PHE A 7 -26.48 2.72 16.90
C PHE A 7 -27.58 3.74 17.21
N SER A 8 -28.28 3.53 18.30
CA SER A 8 -29.05 4.55 19.01
C SER A 8 -28.25 4.91 20.27
N TYR A 9 -27.50 6.00 20.24
CA TYR A 9 -26.80 6.45 21.44
C TYR A 9 -27.81 7.01 22.44
N ASP A 10 -27.67 6.65 23.70
CA ASP A 10 -28.24 7.40 24.80
C ASP A 10 -27.41 8.69 24.96
N GLU A 11 -28.03 9.84 24.68
CA GLU A 11 -27.38 11.15 24.76
C GLU A 11 -26.74 11.38 26.14
N ASP A 12 -27.30 10.80 27.20
CA ASP A 12 -26.79 10.94 28.57
C ASP A 12 -25.51 10.12 28.80
N ALA A 13 -25.38 8.94 28.17
CA ALA A 13 -24.15 8.15 28.20
C ALA A 13 -22.99 8.88 27.50
N LEU A 14 -23.27 9.60 26.40
CA LEU A 14 -22.27 10.37 25.68
C LEU A 14 -21.84 11.66 26.41
N LYS A 15 -22.77 12.34 27.10
CA LYS A 15 -22.44 13.47 28.00
C LYS A 15 -21.48 13.04 29.12
N GLY A 16 -21.70 11.84 29.67
CA GLY A 16 -20.85 11.25 30.71
C GLY A 16 -19.40 11.01 30.28
N ILE A 17 -19.12 10.78 28.99
CA ILE A 17 -17.75 10.51 28.49
C ILE A 17 -16.81 11.70 28.77
N ILE A 18 -17.28 12.93 28.64
CA ILE A 18 -16.42 14.12 28.81
C ILE A 18 -16.31 14.52 30.28
N THR A 19 -17.39 14.37 31.05
CA THR A 19 -17.49 14.77 32.46
C THR A 19 -16.96 13.72 33.43
N GLN A 20 -16.64 12.50 32.96
CA GLN A 20 -15.97 11.46 33.75
C GLN A 20 -14.72 11.97 34.46
N ASP A 21 -14.58 11.62 35.75
CA ASP A 21 -13.49 12.04 36.63
C ASP A 21 -12.16 11.32 36.28
N PRO A 22 -11.04 12.05 36.05
CA PRO A 22 -10.93 13.52 36.02
C PRO A 22 -11.49 14.13 34.72
N PRO A 23 -12.24 15.24 34.77
CA PRO A 23 -12.86 15.84 33.58
C PRO A 23 -11.81 16.23 32.54
N MET A 24 -12.12 15.99 31.26
CA MET A 24 -11.18 16.25 30.17
C MET A 24 -11.06 17.75 29.86
N LYS A 25 -9.84 18.28 29.88
CA LYS A 25 -9.56 19.69 29.57
C LYS A 25 -9.34 19.90 28.07
N ILE A 26 -10.42 20.21 27.34
CA ILE A 26 -10.40 20.39 25.88
C ILE A 26 -9.98 21.81 25.46
N ARG A 27 -10.18 22.81 26.34
CA ARG A 27 -9.75 24.20 26.18
C ARG A 27 -8.86 24.63 27.35
N PRO A 28 -7.59 24.21 27.39
CA PRO A 28 -6.68 24.63 28.45
C PRO A 28 -6.49 26.16 28.45
N LYS A 29 -6.27 26.74 29.64
CA LYS A 29 -6.12 28.20 29.81
C LYS A 29 -4.88 28.79 29.10
N LYS A 30 -3.86 27.97 28.86
CA LYS A 30 -2.61 28.33 28.18
C LYS A 30 -2.24 27.20 27.24
N ILE A 31 -2.37 27.42 25.94
CA ILE A 31 -1.88 26.52 24.90
C ILE A 31 -1.45 27.35 23.70
N ASN A 32 -0.26 27.05 23.19
CA ASN A 32 0.20 27.67 21.95
C ASN A 32 -0.52 27.00 20.77
N ILE A 33 -1.02 27.75 19.80
CA ILE A 33 -1.61 27.19 18.58
C ILE A 33 -0.52 26.87 17.56
N GLN A 34 0.36 27.84 17.31
CA GLN A 34 1.48 27.71 16.41
C GLN A 34 2.81 27.68 17.16
N MET A 35 3.76 26.97 16.56
CA MET A 35 5.14 27.05 16.98
C MET A 35 5.68 28.46 16.79
N ASN A 36 6.30 29.02 17.82
CA ASN A 36 6.79 30.40 17.80
C ASN A 36 8.08 30.55 18.61
N ARG A 37 8.76 31.70 18.45
CA ARG A 37 10.08 31.94 19.06
C ARG A 37 10.06 32.05 20.59
N GLN A 38 8.91 32.30 21.22
CA GLN A 38 8.83 32.36 22.69
C GLN A 38 8.98 30.98 23.34
N GLN A 39 8.87 29.90 22.56
CA GLN A 39 9.04 28.53 23.01
C GLN A 39 10.49 28.05 22.93
N LEU A 40 11.40 28.88 22.41
CA LEU A 40 12.83 28.57 22.36
C LEU A 40 13.41 28.77 23.76
N GLY A 41 14.06 27.73 24.31
CA GLY A 41 14.65 27.80 25.65
C GLY A 41 15.73 28.88 25.76
N ASN A 42 15.91 29.45 26.96
CA ASN A 42 16.99 30.40 27.22
C ASN A 42 18.34 29.69 27.04
N ALA A 43 19.16 30.26 26.16
CA ALA A 43 20.46 29.76 25.76
C ALA A 43 21.38 29.49 26.96
N THR A 44 21.67 28.21 27.24
CA THR A 44 22.96 27.79 27.80
C THR A 44 23.51 26.44 27.32
N ASP A 45 22.76 25.56 26.63
CA ASP A 45 23.41 24.37 26.00
C ASP A 45 22.65 23.63 24.86
N LEU A 46 21.41 24.01 24.50
CA LEU A 46 20.61 23.31 23.48
C LEU A 46 20.14 24.29 22.40
N SER A 47 20.95 24.46 21.36
CA SER A 47 20.75 25.53 20.36
C SER A 47 19.58 25.31 19.38
N PHE A 48 18.89 24.17 19.43
CA PHE A 48 17.85 23.82 18.44
C PHE A 48 16.64 23.09 19.03
N GLU A 49 16.26 23.38 20.26
CA GLU A 49 15.11 22.74 20.91
C GLU A 49 14.05 23.75 21.35
N ALA A 50 12.78 23.36 21.23
CA ALA A 50 11.63 24.10 21.74
C ALA A 50 11.02 23.38 22.94
N GLU A 51 10.77 24.13 24.01
CA GLU A 51 10.07 23.67 25.19
C GLU A 51 8.56 23.63 24.92
N PHE A 52 7.90 22.55 25.34
CA PHE A 52 6.46 22.39 25.25
C PHE A 52 5.91 21.49 26.36
N PHE A 53 4.63 21.63 26.70
CA PHE A 53 3.98 20.73 27.64
C PHE A 53 3.40 19.50 26.91
N ASP A 54 3.90 18.30 27.20
CA ASP A 54 3.36 17.06 26.64
C ASP A 54 2.14 16.59 27.44
N TYR A 55 0.95 16.81 26.89
CA TYR A 55 -0.31 16.43 27.53
C TYR A 55 -0.53 14.92 27.67
N ARG A 56 0.26 14.09 26.96
CA ARG A 56 0.21 12.63 27.10
C ARG A 56 0.98 12.18 28.33
N LEU A 57 2.07 12.88 28.64
CA LEU A 57 2.97 12.58 29.76
C LEU A 57 2.69 13.43 31.00
N GLY A 58 1.95 14.53 30.86
CA GLY A 58 1.70 15.48 31.95
C GLY A 58 2.95 16.23 32.41
N ALA A 59 3.94 16.36 31.52
CA ALA A 59 5.25 16.93 31.84
C ALA A 59 5.76 17.83 30.69
N THR A 60 6.59 18.81 31.06
CA THR A 60 7.31 19.63 30.09
C THR A 60 8.41 18.81 29.43
N ASN A 61 8.49 18.90 28.10
CA ASN A 61 9.47 18.20 27.27
C ASN A 61 10.08 19.15 26.23
N PHE A 62 11.14 18.67 25.58
CA PHE A 62 11.84 19.39 24.52
C PHE A 62 11.60 18.74 23.17
N TYR A 63 11.47 19.57 22.14
CA TYR A 63 11.27 19.15 20.77
C TYR A 63 12.39 19.67 19.88
N SER A 64 13.14 18.75 19.27
CA SER A 64 14.23 19.08 18.36
C SER A 64 13.72 19.68 17.05
N MET A 65 14.31 20.80 16.66
CA MET A 65 13.97 21.54 15.45
C MET A 65 15.14 21.57 14.47
N MET A 66 14.81 21.66 13.19
CA MET A 66 15.79 22.01 12.16
C MET A 66 16.33 23.44 12.43
N PRO A 67 17.65 23.66 12.41
CA PRO A 67 18.27 24.98 12.62
C PRO A 67 17.65 26.11 11.78
N ALA A 68 17.34 25.82 10.52
CA ALA A 68 16.74 26.78 9.60
C ALA A 68 15.32 27.23 10.02
N MET A 69 14.59 26.44 10.82
CA MET A 69 13.24 26.82 11.27
C MET A 69 13.26 28.00 12.23
N ILE A 70 14.27 28.11 13.10
CA ILE A 70 14.39 29.20 14.08
C ILE A 70 14.30 30.58 13.41
N GLN A 71 14.97 30.71 12.26
CA GLN A 71 15.03 31.97 11.52
C GLN A 71 13.68 32.36 10.93
N VAL A 72 12.82 31.40 10.61
CA VAL A 72 11.51 31.67 10.01
C VAL A 72 10.37 31.63 11.02
N LEU A 73 10.54 31.07 12.23
CA LEU A 73 9.46 31.00 13.22
C LEU A 73 8.88 32.39 13.55
N PRO A 74 7.55 32.51 13.70
CA PRO A 74 6.91 33.75 14.09
C PRO A 74 7.33 34.13 15.52
N VAL A 75 7.34 35.44 15.82
CA VAL A 75 7.74 35.96 17.13
C VAL A 75 6.73 35.59 18.23
N ALA A 76 5.44 35.53 17.89
CA ALA A 76 4.36 35.28 18.84
C ALA A 76 3.39 34.23 18.30
N ASP A 77 2.54 33.72 19.18
CA ASP A 77 1.47 32.78 18.83
C ASP A 77 0.30 33.45 18.08
N ILE A 78 -0.60 32.64 17.51
CA ILE A 78 -1.84 33.09 16.89
C ILE A 78 -2.84 33.49 17.99
N ASN A 79 -2.98 34.79 18.22
CA ASN A 79 -3.93 35.34 19.19
C ASN A 79 -5.30 35.68 18.59
N GLN A 80 -5.67 35.09 17.46
CA GLN A 80 -6.94 35.36 16.80
C GLN A 80 -8.06 34.49 17.37
N LYS A 81 -9.09 35.14 17.95
CA LYS A 81 -10.36 34.49 18.28
C LYS A 81 -11.46 34.88 17.32
N PHE A 82 -12.16 33.88 16.81
CA PHE A 82 -13.32 34.05 15.92
C PHE A 82 -14.63 33.83 16.69
N GLU A 83 -15.66 34.58 16.34
CA GLU A 83 -16.98 34.40 16.95
C GLU A 83 -17.61 33.06 16.52
N SER A 84 -17.53 32.74 15.22
CA SER A 84 -18.09 31.51 14.66
C SER A 84 -17.15 30.86 13.64
N CYS A 85 -16.98 29.55 13.75
CA CYS A 85 -16.13 28.75 12.87
C CYS A 85 -16.87 27.56 12.30
N ALA A 86 -16.63 27.27 11.02
CA ALA A 86 -17.06 26.03 10.38
C ALA A 86 -15.85 25.11 10.21
N VAL A 87 -15.95 23.86 10.66
CA VAL A 87 -15.02 22.78 10.32
C VAL A 87 -15.73 21.89 9.31
N VAL A 88 -15.21 21.83 8.09
CA VAL A 88 -15.84 21.08 6.99
C VAL A 88 -15.09 19.77 6.77
N GLY A 89 -15.74 18.67 7.14
CA GLY A 89 -15.30 17.30 6.92
C GLY A 89 -15.40 16.85 5.47
N ARG A 90 -15.08 15.57 5.24
CA ARG A 90 -15.06 14.97 3.89
C ARG A 90 -16.27 14.13 3.57
N GLY A 91 -17.15 13.86 4.53
CA GLY A 91 -18.24 12.90 4.41
C GLY A 91 -19.16 13.14 3.22
N ALA A 92 -19.56 12.06 2.56
CA ALA A 92 -20.51 12.11 1.44
C ALA A 92 -21.89 12.64 1.82
N SER A 93 -22.21 12.69 3.12
CA SER A 93 -23.42 13.33 3.66
C SER A 93 -23.57 14.81 3.26
N LEU A 94 -22.50 15.45 2.78
CA LEU A 94 -22.57 16.80 2.22
C LEU A 94 -23.17 16.85 0.81
N LEU A 95 -23.11 15.77 0.02
CA LEU A 95 -23.61 15.77 -1.36
C LEU A 95 -25.12 16.03 -1.41
N GLY A 96 -25.52 17.06 -2.16
CA GLY A 96 -26.90 17.49 -2.30
C GLY A 96 -27.47 18.25 -1.09
N SER A 97 -26.66 18.50 -0.05
CA SER A 97 -27.10 19.16 1.19
C SER A 97 -27.40 20.66 1.03
N ARG A 98 -26.81 21.31 0.01
CA ARG A 98 -26.89 22.75 -0.24
C ARG A 98 -26.45 23.62 0.96
N LEU A 99 -25.58 23.09 1.82
CA LEU A 99 -25.09 23.78 3.02
C LEU A 99 -24.00 24.82 2.75
N GLY A 100 -23.51 24.95 1.51
CA GLY A 100 -22.40 25.82 1.15
C GLY A 100 -22.56 27.30 1.58
N PRO A 101 -23.70 27.96 1.31
CA PRO A 101 -23.94 29.32 1.78
C PRO A 101 -23.96 29.45 3.31
N THR A 102 -24.41 28.41 4.02
CA THR A 102 -24.42 28.37 5.49
C THR A 102 -23.00 28.23 6.03
N ILE A 103 -22.17 27.38 5.41
CA ILE A 103 -20.75 27.23 5.74
C ILE A 103 -20.01 28.56 5.55
N ASP A 104 -20.19 29.21 4.40
CA ASP A 104 -19.47 30.44 4.03
C ASP A 104 -19.87 31.68 4.86
N ARG A 105 -20.92 31.61 5.69
CA ARG A 105 -21.29 32.68 6.64
C ARG A 105 -20.44 32.72 7.90
N HIS A 106 -19.67 31.68 8.19
CA HIS A 106 -18.81 31.65 9.38
C HIS A 106 -17.61 32.60 9.23
N HIS A 107 -17.12 33.12 10.35
CA HIS A 107 -15.98 34.04 10.35
C HIS A 107 -14.69 33.35 9.87
N ALA A 108 -14.49 32.10 10.25
CA ALA A 108 -13.41 31.25 9.74
C ALA A 108 -13.94 29.88 9.30
N VAL A 109 -13.46 29.42 8.14
CA VAL A 109 -13.75 28.09 7.62
C VAL A 109 -12.46 27.28 7.61
N PHE A 110 -12.47 26.17 8.34
CA PHE A 110 -11.37 25.23 8.47
C PHE A 110 -11.64 24.02 7.58
N ARG A 111 -10.64 23.67 6.77
CA ARG A 111 -10.63 22.48 5.93
C ARG A 111 -9.32 21.75 6.11
N PHE A 112 -9.25 20.52 5.63
CA PHE A 112 -8.05 19.72 5.74
C PHE A 112 -7.76 18.89 4.50
N ASP A 113 -6.48 18.52 4.39
CA ASP A 113 -5.90 17.72 3.33
C ASP A 113 -6.24 18.31 1.95
N ASN A 114 -6.78 17.54 1.01
CA ASN A 114 -7.14 18.03 -0.33
C ASN A 114 -8.66 18.05 -0.58
N SER A 115 -9.43 18.41 0.45
CA SER A 115 -10.90 18.49 0.37
C SER A 115 -11.32 19.59 -0.63
N PRO A 116 -11.89 19.26 -1.81
CA PRO A 116 -12.12 20.21 -2.89
C PRO A 116 -13.36 21.08 -2.64
N THR A 117 -13.33 22.32 -3.14
CA THR A 117 -14.46 23.27 -3.12
C THR A 117 -14.83 23.77 -4.52
N ALA A 118 -14.33 23.07 -5.55
CA ALA A 118 -14.56 23.42 -6.96
C ALA A 118 -16.05 23.62 -7.27
N LEU A 119 -16.36 24.30 -8.38
CA LEU A 119 -17.72 24.73 -8.71
C LEU A 119 -18.79 23.62 -8.53
N LYS A 120 -18.45 22.36 -8.88
CA LYS A 120 -19.34 21.21 -8.70
C LYS A 120 -19.75 20.89 -7.25
N TYR A 121 -18.95 21.26 -6.26
CA TYR A 121 -19.20 20.99 -4.83
C TYR A 121 -19.58 22.25 -4.04
N ALA A 122 -19.34 23.44 -4.62
CA ALA A 122 -19.49 24.72 -3.92
C ALA A 122 -20.88 24.95 -3.30
N SER A 123 -21.95 24.42 -3.92
CA SER A 123 -23.31 24.52 -3.36
C SER A 123 -23.45 23.79 -2.03
N ASP A 124 -22.72 22.70 -1.84
CA ASP A 124 -22.84 21.80 -0.71
C ASP A 124 -21.80 22.11 0.37
N VAL A 125 -20.56 22.38 -0.03
CA VAL A 125 -19.42 22.50 0.89
C VAL A 125 -18.90 23.92 1.06
N GLY A 126 -19.43 24.89 0.31
CA GLY A 126 -18.99 26.30 0.32
C GLY A 126 -17.68 26.50 -0.45
N ARG A 127 -17.29 27.77 -0.62
CA ARG A 127 -16.07 28.17 -1.34
C ARG A 127 -14.98 28.75 -0.44
N ARG A 128 -15.32 29.21 0.77
CA ARG A 128 -14.36 29.86 1.65
C ARG A 128 -13.47 28.82 2.36
N THR A 129 -12.20 29.19 2.49
CA THR A 129 -11.21 28.51 3.32
C THR A 129 -10.36 29.59 3.99
N ARG A 130 -10.25 29.55 5.32
CA ARG A 130 -9.36 30.43 6.10
C ARG A 130 -8.14 29.67 6.60
N TYR A 131 -8.32 28.41 7.00
CA TYR A 131 -7.25 27.51 7.40
C TYR A 131 -7.36 26.20 6.62
N GLN A 132 -6.26 25.79 5.99
CA GLN A 132 -6.14 24.50 5.31
C GLN A 132 -5.09 23.66 6.04
N VAL A 133 -5.55 22.66 6.79
CA VAL A 133 -4.68 21.80 7.62
C VAL A 133 -4.22 20.59 6.82
N LEU A 134 -2.92 20.41 6.63
CA LEU A 134 -2.37 19.32 5.83
C LEU A 134 -1.66 18.30 6.72
N SER A 135 -1.99 17.03 6.53
CA SER A 135 -1.14 15.93 6.98
C SER A 135 0.24 15.99 6.32
N PRO A 136 1.27 15.32 6.89
CA PRO A 136 2.57 15.22 6.25
C PRO A 136 2.52 14.67 4.81
N HIS A 137 1.59 13.75 4.54
CA HIS A 137 1.36 13.23 3.20
C HIS A 137 0.91 14.33 2.22
N TRP A 138 -0.13 15.10 2.58
CA TRP A 138 -0.65 16.16 1.71
C TRP A 138 0.27 17.38 1.61
N ALA A 139 1.05 17.68 2.65
CA ALA A 139 2.09 18.69 2.59
C ALA A 139 3.17 18.34 1.55
N ASN A 140 3.61 17.07 1.51
CA ASN A 140 4.56 16.59 0.52
C ASN A 140 3.96 16.52 -0.90
N ASN A 141 2.68 16.14 -1.03
CA ASN A 141 1.99 16.19 -2.32
C ASN A 141 1.90 17.62 -2.87
N LEU A 142 1.58 18.60 -2.02
CA LEU A 142 1.53 20.01 -2.42
C LEU A 142 2.90 20.51 -2.94
N LEU A 143 3.98 20.11 -2.28
CA LEU A 143 5.36 20.43 -2.71
C LEU A 143 5.74 19.75 -4.02
N SER A 144 5.30 18.51 -4.22
CA SER A 144 5.57 17.75 -5.45
C SER A 144 4.83 18.37 -6.64
N TYR A 145 3.59 18.82 -6.46
CA TYR A 145 2.83 19.53 -7.49
C TYR A 145 3.44 20.90 -7.84
N GLY A 146 3.95 21.64 -6.84
CA GLY A 146 4.63 22.92 -7.07
C GLY A 146 5.90 22.82 -7.92
N ALA A 147 6.55 21.65 -7.92
CA ALA A 147 7.74 21.38 -8.73
C ALA A 147 7.40 20.90 -10.15
N TYR A 148 6.23 20.24 -10.36
CA TYR A 148 5.84 19.64 -11.64
C TYR A 148 4.32 19.76 -11.88
N PRO A 149 3.80 20.97 -12.17
CA PRO A 149 2.35 21.21 -12.28
C PRO A 149 1.67 20.55 -13.49
N GLU A 150 2.44 20.05 -14.46
CA GLU A 150 1.93 19.35 -15.66
C GLU A 150 1.99 17.82 -15.57
N ASP A 151 2.44 17.24 -14.45
CA ASP A 151 2.48 15.78 -14.30
C ASP A 151 1.08 15.24 -13.94
N PRO A 152 0.38 14.54 -14.86
CA PRO A 152 -0.97 14.02 -14.62
C PRO A 152 -1.01 12.87 -13.59
N SER A 153 0.16 12.38 -13.15
CA SER A 153 0.30 11.34 -12.14
C SER A 153 0.26 11.84 -10.70
N LEU A 154 0.59 13.12 -10.48
CA LEU A 154 0.56 13.70 -9.16
C LEU A 154 -0.91 13.89 -8.78
N PRO A 155 -1.32 13.56 -7.55
CA PRO A 155 -2.67 13.84 -7.09
C PRO A 155 -2.97 15.31 -7.40
N ARG A 156 -4.08 15.61 -8.07
CA ARG A 156 -4.48 17.00 -8.35
C ARG A 156 -4.67 17.71 -7.02
N VAL A 157 -3.62 18.34 -6.51
CA VAL A 157 -3.68 19.13 -5.28
C VAL A 157 -4.34 20.44 -5.65
N THR A 158 -5.53 20.64 -5.13
CA THR A 158 -6.20 21.93 -5.29
C THR A 158 -5.39 22.98 -4.54
N ARG A 159 -4.86 23.98 -5.26
CA ARG A 159 -4.01 25.05 -4.67
C ARG A 159 -4.67 26.44 -4.65
N TRP A 160 -5.92 26.54 -5.10
CA TRP A 160 -6.65 27.81 -5.21
C TRP A 160 -6.79 28.56 -3.86
N TRP A 161 -6.60 27.88 -2.74
CA TRP A 161 -6.62 28.46 -1.40
C TRP A 161 -5.25 28.93 -0.89
N ILE A 162 -4.13 28.61 -1.55
CA ILE A 162 -2.78 28.84 -0.99
C ILE A 162 -2.47 30.33 -0.76
N ASP A 163 -3.03 31.20 -1.58
CA ASP A 163 -2.82 32.66 -1.49
C ASP A 163 -3.81 33.36 -0.55
N VAL A 164 -4.86 32.66 -0.11
CA VAL A 164 -5.98 33.26 0.66
C VAL A 164 -6.22 32.59 2.01
N ALA A 165 -5.71 31.39 2.21
CA ALA A 165 -5.81 30.62 3.45
C ALA A 165 -4.44 30.46 4.11
N SER A 166 -4.46 30.33 5.43
CA SER A 166 -3.29 29.87 6.17
C SER A 166 -3.12 28.37 5.98
N VAL A 167 -2.00 27.95 5.43
CA VAL A 167 -1.59 26.55 5.28
C VAL A 167 -1.04 26.07 6.62
N VAL A 168 -1.70 25.11 7.25
CA VAL A 168 -1.34 24.63 8.58
C VAL A 168 -0.74 23.25 8.47
N LEU A 169 0.48 23.07 8.97
CA LEU A 169 1.20 21.81 8.97
C LEU A 169 1.28 21.25 10.38
N TRP A 170 1.20 19.93 10.49
CA TRP A 170 1.36 19.20 11.75
C TRP A 170 2.23 17.96 11.56
N GLY A 171 2.71 17.40 12.66
CA GLY A 171 3.59 16.24 12.67
C GLY A 171 5.08 16.61 12.58
N ASP A 172 5.90 15.76 13.17
CA ASP A 172 7.35 15.89 13.26
C ASP A 172 8.04 15.92 11.89
N ILE A 173 7.63 15.03 10.99
CA ILE A 173 8.17 14.91 9.63
C ILE A 173 7.82 16.09 8.71
N SER A 174 6.96 17.02 9.14
CA SER A 174 6.53 18.18 8.35
C SER A 174 7.51 19.37 8.44
N GLN A 175 8.56 19.31 9.26
CA GLN A 175 9.54 20.40 9.40
C GLN A 175 10.20 20.79 8.07
N SER A 176 10.61 19.81 7.25
CA SER A 176 11.16 20.07 5.93
C SER A 176 10.12 20.67 4.98
N ALA A 177 8.87 20.23 5.08
CA ALA A 177 7.79 20.72 4.24
C ALA A 177 7.46 22.19 4.57
N TYR A 178 7.49 22.56 5.85
CA TYR A 178 7.32 23.93 6.33
C TYR A 178 8.35 24.89 5.74
N LEU A 179 9.64 24.53 5.82
CA LEU A 179 10.72 25.33 5.25
C LEU A 179 10.57 25.50 3.74
N LYS A 180 10.30 24.41 3.03
CA LYS A 180 10.14 24.43 1.56
C LYS A 180 8.92 25.25 1.13
N LEU A 181 7.78 25.12 1.82
CA LEU A 181 6.57 25.87 1.46
C LEU A 181 6.76 27.38 1.68
N ARG A 182 7.45 27.78 2.75
CA ARG A 182 7.78 29.20 2.97
C ARG A 182 8.80 29.74 1.97
N TYR A 183 9.69 28.89 1.49
CA TYR A 183 10.63 29.26 0.44
C TYR A 183 9.95 29.42 -0.93
N ILE A 184 9.11 28.45 -1.31
CA ILE A 184 8.43 28.40 -2.62
C ILE A 184 7.29 29.42 -2.70
N TYR A 185 6.56 29.62 -1.59
CA TYR A 185 5.41 30.52 -1.51
C TYR A 185 5.65 31.58 -0.41
N PRO A 186 6.56 32.54 -0.64
CA PRO A 186 6.93 33.53 0.37
C PRO A 186 5.77 34.45 0.77
N GLY A 187 4.77 34.61 -0.10
CA GLY A 187 3.54 35.37 0.19
C GLY A 187 2.44 34.58 0.88
N ALA A 188 2.55 33.25 0.96
CA ALA A 188 1.54 32.41 1.60
C ALA A 188 1.74 32.38 3.12
N SER A 189 0.64 32.44 3.86
CA SER A 189 0.67 32.23 5.31
C SER A 189 0.84 30.74 5.61
N VAL A 190 2.04 30.32 6.01
CA VAL A 190 2.30 28.92 6.41
C VAL A 190 2.50 28.86 7.92
N VAL A 191 1.73 28.03 8.60
CA VAL A 191 1.69 27.83 10.05
C VAL A 191 2.18 26.42 10.37
N PHE A 192 3.05 26.28 11.36
CA PHE A 192 3.43 24.98 11.92
C PHE A 192 2.79 24.83 13.29
N LEU A 193 1.94 23.83 13.49
CA LEU A 193 1.25 23.64 14.77
C LEU A 193 2.25 23.40 15.91
N SER A 194 1.94 23.94 17.08
CA SER A 194 2.76 23.75 18.28
C SER A 194 2.76 22.27 18.72
N ARG A 195 3.79 21.88 19.47
CA ARG A 195 3.84 20.57 20.12
C ARG A 195 2.85 20.46 21.28
N ASP A 196 2.52 21.57 21.94
CA ASP A 196 1.48 21.64 22.96
C ASP A 196 0.12 21.22 22.37
N LEU A 197 -0.30 21.83 21.26
CA LEU A 197 -1.57 21.52 20.60
C LEU A 197 -1.59 20.11 20.03
N THR A 198 -0.51 19.68 19.38
CA THR A 198 -0.49 18.35 18.75
C THR A 198 -0.49 17.21 19.78
N THR A 199 0.25 17.34 20.88
CA THR A 199 0.21 16.32 21.96
C THR A 199 -1.09 16.37 22.76
N MET A 200 -1.71 17.56 22.91
CA MET A 200 -3.06 17.66 23.48
C MET A 200 -4.09 16.90 22.63
N VAL A 201 -4.04 17.04 21.30
CA VAL A 201 -4.92 16.29 20.38
C VAL A 201 -4.75 14.79 20.56
N GLU A 202 -3.50 14.32 20.59
CA GLU A 202 -3.17 12.91 20.80
C GLU A 202 -3.68 12.39 22.16
N ALA A 203 -3.47 13.16 23.23
CA ALA A 203 -3.97 12.83 24.57
C ALA A 203 -5.50 12.78 24.63
N ILE A 204 -6.19 13.75 24.00
CA ILE A 204 -7.66 13.79 23.94
C ILE A 204 -8.19 12.56 23.20
N VAL A 205 -7.66 12.22 22.02
CA VAL A 205 -8.11 11.07 21.24
C VAL A 205 -7.87 9.76 22.00
N SER A 206 -6.69 9.61 22.61
CA SER A 206 -6.36 8.42 23.42
C SER A 206 -7.28 8.28 24.63
N ASN A 207 -7.50 9.36 25.38
CA ASN A 207 -8.37 9.34 26.56
C ASN A 207 -9.84 9.12 26.19
N MET A 208 -10.33 9.79 25.14
CA MET A 208 -11.70 9.62 24.68
C MET A 208 -11.94 8.19 24.23
N ARG A 209 -10.98 7.58 23.52
CA ARG A 209 -11.09 6.19 23.12
C ARG A 209 -11.26 5.27 24.32
N ALA A 210 -10.38 5.37 25.32
CA ALA A 210 -10.48 4.53 26.52
C ALA A 210 -11.84 4.70 27.23
N ARG A 211 -12.38 5.92 27.25
CA ARG A 211 -13.71 6.19 27.83
C ARG A 211 -14.85 5.64 26.97
N ILE A 212 -14.77 5.76 25.64
CA ILE A 212 -15.75 5.21 24.70
C ILE A 212 -15.77 3.69 24.80
N GLU A 213 -14.61 3.02 24.80
CA GLU A 213 -14.50 1.57 24.97
C GLU A 213 -15.13 1.12 26.29
N LYS A 214 -14.87 1.87 27.37
CA LYS A 214 -15.44 1.61 28.70
C LYS A 214 -16.95 1.79 28.76
N VAL A 215 -17.49 2.85 28.16
CA VAL A 215 -18.92 3.21 28.24
C VAL A 215 -19.77 2.38 27.28
N LEU A 216 -19.27 2.14 26.06
CA LEU A 216 -20.01 1.41 25.04
C LEU A 216 -19.73 -0.10 25.05
N HIS A 217 -18.82 -0.56 25.91
CA HIS A 217 -18.39 -1.96 25.96
C HIS A 217 -17.91 -2.50 24.60
N ILE A 218 -17.22 -1.66 23.82
CA ILE A 218 -16.66 -2.00 22.52
C ILE A 218 -15.13 -2.01 22.58
N SER A 219 -14.49 -2.77 21.69
CA SER A 219 -13.04 -2.71 21.49
C SER A 219 -12.74 -1.92 20.22
N LEU A 220 -12.00 -0.82 20.36
CA LEU A 220 -11.50 -0.04 19.23
C LEU A 220 -10.01 -0.43 19.00
N PRO A 221 -9.48 -0.33 17.76
CA PRO A 221 -8.12 -0.77 17.46
C PRO A 221 -7.05 0.08 18.15
N SER A 222 -6.03 -0.59 18.73
CA SER A 222 -4.94 -0.03 19.57
C SER A 222 -4.16 1.14 18.97
N ASN A 223 -4.05 1.25 17.64
CA ASN A 223 -3.04 2.08 16.97
C ASN A 223 -3.60 3.21 16.07
N THR A 224 -4.70 3.85 16.49
CA THR A 224 -5.30 4.96 15.73
C THR A 224 -4.67 6.31 16.12
N ALA A 225 -3.65 6.74 15.38
CA ALA A 225 -3.16 8.11 15.45
C ALA A 225 -4.28 9.09 15.01
N PRO A 226 -4.38 10.31 15.59
CA PRO A 226 -5.40 11.28 15.21
C PRO A 226 -5.29 11.66 13.72
N SER A 227 -6.43 11.83 13.04
CA SER A 227 -6.44 12.30 11.65
C SER A 227 -6.27 13.83 11.57
N SER A 228 -6.00 14.35 10.36
CA SER A 228 -6.05 15.79 10.09
C SER A 228 -7.39 16.42 10.53
N GLN A 229 -8.50 15.68 10.50
CA GLN A 229 -9.80 16.16 10.98
C GLN A 229 -9.75 16.52 12.46
N MET A 230 -9.11 15.68 13.28
CA MET A 230 -9.01 15.92 14.73
C MET A 230 -8.10 17.10 15.06
N TYR A 231 -6.96 17.23 14.40
CA TYR A 231 -6.11 18.42 14.56
C TYR A 231 -6.84 19.70 14.12
N THR A 232 -7.58 19.64 13.02
CA THR A 232 -8.38 20.77 12.51
C THR A 232 -9.48 21.17 13.50
N LEU A 233 -10.21 20.18 14.00
CA LEU A 233 -11.30 20.41 14.94
C LEU A 233 -10.81 21.05 16.24
N LEU A 234 -9.77 20.47 16.86
CA LEU A 234 -9.27 20.95 18.13
C LEU A 234 -8.51 22.28 18.00
N MET A 235 -7.90 22.55 16.84
CA MET A 235 -7.44 23.91 16.52
C MET A 235 -8.61 24.90 16.51
N ALA A 236 -9.71 24.59 15.80
CA ALA A 236 -10.89 25.45 15.75
C ALA A 236 -11.54 25.66 17.13
N VAL A 237 -11.64 24.60 17.96
CA VAL A 237 -12.18 24.68 19.33
C VAL A 237 -11.36 25.63 20.22
N ASN A 238 -10.05 25.74 20.00
CA ASN A 238 -9.19 26.65 20.76
C ASN A 238 -9.16 28.08 20.18
N MET A 239 -9.54 28.26 18.92
CA MET A 239 -9.53 29.55 18.22
C MET A 239 -10.91 30.21 18.10
N CYS A 240 -11.99 29.54 18.50
CA CYS A 240 -13.35 29.98 18.20
C CYS A 240 -14.29 29.92 19.41
N ASN A 241 -15.20 30.88 19.51
CA ASN A 241 -16.24 30.88 20.53
C ASN A 241 -17.27 29.78 20.22
N LYS A 242 -17.78 29.76 18.98
CA LYS A 242 -18.72 28.74 18.47
C LYS A 242 -18.09 27.97 17.32
N VAL A 243 -18.15 26.64 17.38
CA VAL A 243 -17.65 25.75 16.32
C VAL A 243 -18.81 24.91 15.81
N ARG A 244 -19.05 24.96 14.50
CA ARG A 244 -19.97 24.06 13.80
C ARG A 244 -19.19 23.08 12.93
N VAL A 245 -19.54 21.81 13.00
CA VAL A 245 -18.89 20.74 12.26
C VAL A 245 -19.85 20.17 11.23
N PHE A 246 -19.41 20.09 9.99
CA PHE A 246 -20.22 19.65 8.84
C PHE A 246 -19.58 18.43 8.18
N GLY A 247 -20.37 17.44 7.76
CA GLY A 247 -19.88 16.36 6.90
C GLY A 247 -18.82 15.46 7.54
N VAL A 248 -18.97 15.14 8.81
CA VAL A 248 -18.11 14.17 9.53
C VAL A 248 -18.77 12.80 9.67
N ASP A 249 -20.04 12.69 9.24
CA ASP A 249 -20.76 11.44 9.08
C ASP A 249 -20.40 10.77 7.76
N SER A 250 -19.99 9.50 7.81
CA SER A 250 -19.98 8.64 6.63
C SER A 250 -21.41 8.17 6.35
N GLY A 251 -21.88 8.22 5.11
CA GLY A 251 -23.10 7.51 4.69
C GLY A 251 -22.96 5.97 4.71
N CYS A 252 -21.88 5.47 5.32
CA CYS A 252 -21.46 4.08 5.37
C CYS A 252 -21.82 3.46 6.72
N THR A 253 -22.58 2.36 6.68
CA THR A 253 -22.70 1.43 7.82
C THR A 253 -21.88 0.18 7.52
N ILE A 254 -21.49 -0.58 8.55
CA ILE A 254 -20.76 -1.86 8.42
C ILE A 254 -21.49 -2.87 7.48
N ARG A 255 -22.80 -2.67 7.23
CA ARG A 255 -23.63 -3.53 6.37
C ARG A 255 -23.82 -3.01 4.92
N SER A 256 -23.43 -1.77 4.60
CA SER A 256 -23.68 -1.22 3.26
C SER A 256 -22.54 -1.57 2.29
N ARG A 257 -22.82 -2.45 1.33
CA ARG A 257 -21.86 -2.89 0.27
C ARG A 257 -21.64 -1.87 -0.85
N ARG A 258 -22.23 -0.66 -0.78
CA ARG A 258 -21.98 0.50 -1.66
C ARG A 258 -22.28 1.78 -0.90
N CYS A 259 -21.27 2.48 -0.43
CA CYS A 259 -21.44 3.78 0.20
C CYS A 259 -20.29 4.72 -0.17
N MET A 260 -20.61 5.97 -0.48
CA MET A 260 -19.59 7.00 -0.70
C MET A 260 -19.06 7.44 0.68
N TYR A 261 -17.75 7.30 0.89
CA TYR A 261 -17.09 7.72 2.11
C TYR A 261 -16.79 9.22 2.12
N THR A 262 -16.42 9.77 0.96
CA THR A 262 -16.26 11.22 0.80
C THR A 262 -17.19 11.82 -0.24
N TYR A 263 -17.42 13.13 -0.19
CA TYR A 263 -18.22 13.83 -1.19
C TYR A 263 -17.52 13.99 -2.56
N PHE A 264 -16.26 13.55 -2.69
CA PHE A 264 -15.45 13.83 -3.88
C PHE A 264 -14.65 12.64 -4.41
N ASP A 265 -14.65 11.53 -3.69
CA ASP A 265 -13.96 10.29 -4.02
C ASP A 265 -14.93 9.11 -3.88
N GLU A 266 -15.01 8.28 -4.92
CA GLU A 266 -15.87 7.09 -4.99
C GLU A 266 -15.19 5.84 -4.41
N SER A 267 -13.94 5.95 -3.95
CA SER A 267 -13.22 4.85 -3.30
C SER A 267 -13.89 4.39 -2.00
N GLU A 268 -13.89 3.08 -1.76
CA GLU A 268 -14.33 2.52 -0.48
C GLU A 268 -13.27 2.77 0.61
N PRO A 269 -13.70 3.14 1.83
CA PRO A 269 -12.78 3.36 2.93
C PRO A 269 -12.23 2.02 3.43
N SER A 270 -10.90 1.93 3.58
CA SER A 270 -10.27 0.77 4.23
C SER A 270 -10.89 0.51 5.62
N GLU A 271 -10.87 -0.74 6.09
CA GLU A 271 -11.39 -1.08 7.42
C GLU A 271 -10.74 -0.25 8.54
N ARG A 272 -9.43 0.03 8.43
CA ARG A 272 -8.72 0.93 9.35
C ARG A 272 -9.28 2.36 9.31
N ALA A 273 -9.55 2.90 8.13
CA ALA A 273 -10.15 4.22 7.96
C ALA A 273 -11.60 4.25 8.47
N MET A 274 -12.37 3.17 8.30
CA MET A 274 -13.71 3.03 8.87
C MET A 274 -13.68 3.01 10.39
N ARG A 275 -12.81 2.20 11.00
CA ARG A 275 -12.67 2.14 12.47
C ARG A 275 -12.18 3.47 13.05
N GLN A 276 -11.27 4.16 12.36
CA GLN A 276 -10.83 5.50 12.74
C GLN A 276 -11.95 6.52 12.63
N LEU A 277 -12.76 6.48 11.56
CA LEU A 277 -13.90 7.37 11.39
C LEU A 277 -14.99 7.12 12.46
N VAL A 278 -15.24 5.87 12.82
CA VAL A 278 -16.17 5.53 13.92
C VAL A 278 -15.70 6.15 15.24
N LEU A 279 -14.41 6.04 15.57
CA LEU A 279 -13.85 6.67 16.78
C LEU A 279 -13.98 8.19 16.73
N GLU A 280 -13.54 8.83 15.64
CA GLU A 280 -13.54 10.29 15.52
C GLU A 280 -14.97 10.87 15.44
N SER A 281 -15.91 10.16 14.80
CA SER A 281 -17.33 10.52 14.80
C SER A 281 -17.92 10.46 16.22
N ASN A 282 -17.64 9.39 16.97
CA ASN A 282 -18.06 9.28 18.38
C ASN A 282 -17.49 10.40 19.25
N ILE A 283 -16.22 10.78 19.04
CA ILE A 283 -15.63 11.92 19.74
C ILE A 283 -16.39 13.21 19.40
N ILE A 284 -16.71 13.45 18.13
CA ILE A 284 -17.43 14.66 17.71
C ILE A 284 -18.84 14.70 18.30
N VAL A 285 -19.56 13.58 18.32
CA VAL A 285 -20.89 13.50 18.94
C VAL A 285 -20.78 13.75 20.44
N ALA A 286 -19.83 13.15 21.15
CA ALA A 286 -19.62 13.44 22.56
C ALA A 286 -19.33 14.93 22.80
N LEU A 287 -18.46 15.55 21.99
CA LEU A 287 -18.17 16.98 22.07
C LEU A 287 -19.41 17.86 21.78
N HIS A 288 -20.29 17.40 20.89
CA HIS A 288 -21.56 18.04 20.62
C HIS A 288 -22.48 18.01 21.84
N GLU A 289 -22.65 16.83 22.43
CA GLU A 289 -23.49 16.61 23.61
C GLU A 289 -22.99 17.37 24.84
N ALA A 290 -21.68 17.55 24.96
CA ALA A 290 -21.07 18.41 26.00
C ALA A 290 -21.16 19.92 25.70
N GLY A 291 -21.81 20.32 24.60
CA GLY A 291 -22.00 21.73 24.24
C GLY A 291 -20.72 22.46 23.80
N LEU A 292 -19.66 21.72 23.45
CA LEU A 292 -18.37 22.30 23.04
C LEU A 292 -18.32 22.66 21.55
N LEU A 293 -19.18 22.01 20.75
CA LEU A 293 -19.39 22.26 19.33
C LEU A 293 -20.83 21.92 18.90
N GLU A 294 -21.22 22.31 17.70
CA GLU A 294 -22.48 21.92 17.08
C GLU A 294 -22.19 20.99 15.89
N HIS A 295 -22.67 19.74 15.94
CA HIS A 295 -22.54 18.81 14.83
C HIS A 295 -23.77 18.88 13.91
N VAL A 296 -23.57 19.31 12.66
CA VAL A 296 -24.65 19.51 11.68
C VAL A 296 -24.76 18.28 10.77
N ARG A 297 -25.84 17.50 10.95
CA ARG A 297 -26.16 16.33 10.12
C ARG A 297 -26.79 16.75 8.79
N GLY A 298 -26.38 16.15 7.68
CA GLY A 298 -26.99 16.38 6.36
C GLY A 298 -28.41 15.77 6.25
N PRO A 299 -29.21 16.17 5.25
CA PRO A 299 -30.50 15.51 4.98
C PRO A 299 -30.27 14.02 4.66
N ARG A 300 -30.99 13.11 5.32
CA ARG A 300 -30.92 11.66 5.04
C ARG A 300 -31.25 11.42 3.56
N GLN A 301 -30.35 10.79 2.81
CA GLN A 301 -30.70 10.22 1.50
C GLN A 301 -31.82 9.19 1.71
N MET A 302 -32.97 9.41 1.09
CA MET A 302 -34.04 8.43 1.02
C MET A 302 -33.49 7.13 0.40
N SER A 303 -33.63 6.04 1.12
CA SER A 303 -33.41 4.67 0.65
C SER A 303 -34.17 4.43 -0.65
N MET A 304 -33.48 3.98 -1.70
CA MET A 304 -34.14 3.36 -2.84
C MET A 304 -34.79 2.05 -2.37
N GLY A 305 -36.12 2.08 -2.27
CA GLY A 305 -37.08 0.98 -2.28
C GLY A 305 -36.64 -0.37 -1.71
N VAL A 306 -36.87 -0.58 -0.42
CA VAL A 306 -37.23 -1.90 0.11
C VAL A 306 -38.75 -1.93 0.13
N THR A 307 -39.37 -2.72 -0.74
CA THR A 307 -40.80 -3.01 -0.64
C THR A 307 -41.04 -3.86 0.60
N ASP A 308 -41.89 -3.36 1.49
CA ASP A 308 -42.38 -4.05 2.67
C ASP A 308 -42.96 -5.42 2.31
N VAL A 309 -42.39 -6.49 2.87
CA VAL A 309 -43.05 -7.80 2.93
C VAL A 309 -43.63 -7.94 4.33
N VAL A 310 -44.95 -7.82 4.38
CA VAL A 310 -45.83 -8.08 5.51
C VAL A 310 -45.55 -9.47 6.08
N VAL A 311 -45.33 -9.51 7.40
CA VAL A 311 -45.26 -10.74 8.19
C VAL A 311 -46.62 -11.45 8.14
N ALA A 312 -46.67 -12.63 7.51
CA ALA A 312 -47.76 -13.58 7.68
C ALA A 312 -47.23 -14.84 8.39
N SER A 313 -47.95 -15.21 9.43
CA SER A 313 -47.73 -16.30 10.36
C SER A 313 -47.96 -17.69 9.76
N GLY A 314 -47.21 -18.68 10.28
CA GLY A 314 -47.67 -20.06 10.45
C GLY A 314 -47.60 -21.00 9.24
N GLY A 315 -46.77 -22.05 9.33
CA GLY A 315 -46.85 -23.20 8.43
C GLY A 315 -45.69 -24.18 8.62
N ALA A 316 -46.00 -25.44 8.89
CA ALA A 316 -45.08 -26.51 9.28
C ALA A 316 -44.02 -26.89 8.22
N LEU A 317 -42.87 -27.39 8.70
CA LEU A 317 -41.79 -27.99 7.90
C LEU A 317 -42.26 -29.31 7.23
N PRO A 318 -41.99 -29.55 5.94
CA PRO A 318 -42.19 -30.87 5.34
C PRO A 318 -40.95 -31.77 5.49
N ARG A 319 -41.20 -33.04 5.83
CA ARG A 319 -40.24 -34.16 5.72
C ARG A 319 -40.01 -34.50 4.24
N CYS A 320 -38.78 -34.92 3.90
CA CYS A 320 -38.44 -35.48 2.59
C CYS A 320 -38.46 -37.01 2.61
N ASP A 321 -39.26 -37.61 1.74
CA ASP A 321 -39.21 -39.03 1.38
C ASP A 321 -38.76 -39.18 -0.10
N SER A 322 -37.66 -39.89 -0.28
CA SER A 322 -37.12 -40.60 -1.47
C SER A 322 -37.10 -39.93 -2.86
N ALA A 323 -35.90 -39.78 -3.44
CA ALA A 323 -35.35 -40.58 -4.56
C ALA A 323 -34.15 -39.84 -5.24
N MET A 324 -33.06 -40.59 -5.43
CA MET A 324 -31.77 -40.28 -6.08
C MET A 324 -31.68 -38.96 -6.90
N CYS A 325 -30.86 -38.00 -6.44
CA CYS A 325 -30.33 -36.91 -7.26
C CYS A 325 -28.81 -37.09 -7.45
N THR A 326 -28.35 -37.29 -8.69
CA THR A 326 -26.94 -37.10 -9.09
C THR A 326 -26.66 -35.63 -9.44
N PRO A 327 -25.40 -35.20 -9.31
CA PRO A 327 -24.73 -34.82 -8.08
C PRO A 327 -24.96 -33.34 -7.73
N PRO A 328 -24.67 -32.91 -6.48
CA PRO A 328 -24.43 -31.49 -6.20
C PRO A 328 -23.23 -31.07 -7.07
N CYS A 329 -23.23 -29.84 -7.57
CA CYS A 329 -22.23 -29.27 -8.48
C CYS A 329 -20.85 -29.96 -8.44
N SER A 330 -20.24 -30.22 -9.59
CA SER A 330 -18.80 -30.53 -9.62
C SER A 330 -18.10 -29.50 -8.74
N GLY A 331 -17.08 -29.88 -7.95
CA GLY A 331 -16.50 -29.05 -6.86
C GLY A 331 -16.04 -27.62 -7.23
N ASN A 332 -16.23 -27.25 -8.49
CA ASN A 332 -16.11 -25.98 -9.16
C ASN A 332 -17.32 -25.04 -9.00
N GLY A 333 -18.36 -25.39 -8.24
CA GLY A 333 -19.54 -24.54 -8.02
C GLY A 333 -20.18 -24.70 -6.64
N ARG A 334 -21.11 -23.81 -6.30
CA ARG A 334 -21.97 -23.92 -5.10
C ARG A 334 -23.41 -24.20 -5.53
N PHE A 335 -24.04 -25.20 -4.93
CA PHE A 335 -25.44 -25.51 -5.18
C PHE A 335 -26.33 -24.57 -4.36
N PHE A 336 -27.24 -23.86 -5.02
CA PHE A 336 -28.17 -22.94 -4.36
C PHE A 336 -29.48 -22.88 -5.15
N ASN A 337 -30.63 -22.98 -4.47
CA ASN A 337 -31.97 -22.93 -5.07
C ASN A 337 -32.20 -23.83 -6.30
N GLY A 338 -31.68 -25.06 -6.28
CA GLY A 338 -31.92 -26.02 -7.37
C GLY A 338 -31.02 -25.87 -8.59
N THR A 339 -30.09 -24.92 -8.59
CA THR A 339 -29.11 -24.71 -9.67
C THR A 339 -27.68 -24.61 -9.15
N CYS A 340 -26.72 -24.91 -10.02
CA CYS A 340 -25.30 -24.76 -9.73
C CYS A 340 -24.81 -23.36 -10.09
N HIS A 341 -24.38 -22.60 -9.08
CA HIS A 341 -23.67 -21.35 -9.26
C HIS A 341 -22.17 -21.64 -9.39
N CYS A 342 -21.70 -21.68 -10.63
CA CYS A 342 -20.31 -21.99 -10.95
C CYS A 342 -19.35 -20.87 -10.54
N ARG A 343 -18.13 -21.24 -10.16
CA ARG A 343 -17.02 -20.29 -10.10
C ARG A 343 -16.80 -19.71 -11.50
N ARG A 344 -16.30 -18.48 -11.58
CA ARG A 344 -16.19 -17.67 -12.81
C ARG A 344 -15.51 -18.37 -14.00
N MET A 345 -14.63 -19.34 -13.73
CA MET A 345 -13.89 -20.12 -14.73
C MET A 345 -14.63 -21.35 -15.28
N PHE A 346 -15.80 -21.68 -14.73
CA PHE A 346 -16.54 -22.90 -15.07
C PHE A 346 -17.97 -22.59 -15.50
N SER A 347 -18.50 -23.42 -16.39
CA SER A 347 -19.91 -23.38 -16.82
C SER A 347 -20.45 -24.79 -17.05
N GLY A 348 -21.68 -24.89 -17.55
CA GLY A 348 -22.42 -26.15 -17.64
C GLY A 348 -23.39 -26.31 -16.47
N ALA A 349 -24.28 -27.29 -16.58
CA ALA A 349 -25.36 -27.48 -15.62
C ALA A 349 -24.86 -27.90 -14.23
N SER A 350 -23.66 -28.47 -14.18
CA SER A 350 -22.96 -28.94 -12.98
C SER A 350 -21.56 -28.32 -12.84
N CYS A 351 -21.24 -27.23 -13.56
CA CYS A 351 -19.91 -26.60 -13.60
C CYS A 351 -18.79 -27.47 -14.19
N GLU A 352 -19.14 -28.37 -15.11
CA GLU A 352 -18.28 -29.36 -15.75
C GLU A 352 -17.37 -28.80 -16.85
N HIS A 353 -17.71 -27.64 -17.43
CA HIS A 353 -16.94 -27.04 -18.50
C HIS A 353 -15.92 -26.04 -17.96
N ASP A 354 -14.64 -26.37 -18.08
CA ASP A 354 -13.52 -25.49 -17.74
C ASP A 354 -13.22 -24.55 -18.92
N HIS A 355 -13.60 -23.28 -18.80
CA HIS A 355 -13.39 -22.29 -19.85
C HIS A 355 -11.91 -22.06 -20.15
N LEU A 356 -11.03 -22.21 -19.16
CA LEU A 356 -9.59 -22.02 -19.33
C LEU A 356 -9.01 -23.09 -20.25
N ARG A 357 -9.37 -24.37 -20.01
CA ARG A 357 -8.94 -25.50 -20.84
C ARG A 357 -9.48 -25.40 -22.26
N LEU A 358 -10.75 -25.02 -22.41
CA LEU A 358 -11.38 -24.88 -23.73
C LEU A 358 -10.74 -23.76 -24.58
N ASN A 359 -10.17 -22.74 -23.94
CA ASN A 359 -9.55 -21.60 -24.63
C ASN A 359 -8.02 -21.59 -24.57
N ALA A 360 -7.38 -22.64 -24.04
CA ALA A 360 -5.93 -22.63 -23.77
C ALA A 360 -5.09 -22.44 -25.04
N GLU A 361 -5.45 -23.10 -26.13
CA GLU A 361 -4.78 -22.93 -27.43
C GLU A 361 -4.91 -21.50 -27.96
N ALA A 362 -6.10 -20.90 -27.86
CA ALA A 362 -6.34 -19.52 -28.27
C ALA A 362 -5.55 -18.52 -27.42
N LEU A 363 -5.51 -18.72 -26.11
CA LEU A 363 -4.77 -17.89 -25.16
C LEU A 363 -3.26 -17.90 -25.45
N LEU A 364 -2.68 -19.05 -25.78
CA LEU A 364 -1.24 -19.18 -26.07
C LEU A 364 -0.85 -18.93 -27.53
N LYS A 365 -1.82 -18.81 -28.45
CA LYS A 365 -1.53 -18.68 -29.88
C LYS A 365 -0.58 -17.50 -30.16
N GLY A 366 0.60 -17.80 -30.69
CA GLY A 366 1.61 -16.80 -31.07
C GLY A 366 2.43 -16.23 -29.90
N ILE A 367 2.27 -16.74 -28.68
CA ILE A 367 3.10 -16.37 -27.53
C ILE A 367 4.39 -17.19 -27.53
N ASP A 368 5.55 -16.51 -27.55
CA ASP A 368 6.85 -17.13 -27.32
C ASP A 368 7.23 -16.99 -25.84
N LEU A 369 7.16 -18.10 -25.11
CA LEU A 369 7.54 -18.19 -23.69
C LEU A 369 9.06 -18.31 -23.49
N THR A 370 9.85 -18.36 -24.58
CA THR A 370 11.31 -18.46 -24.53
C THR A 370 11.96 -17.09 -24.71
N TYR A 371 12.70 -16.66 -23.70
CA TYR A 371 13.49 -15.44 -23.77
C TYR A 371 14.89 -15.72 -24.31
N LYS A 372 15.34 -14.91 -25.28
CA LYS A 372 16.60 -15.12 -26.03
C LYS A 372 17.72 -14.13 -25.67
N GLY A 373 17.48 -13.24 -24.71
CA GLY A 373 18.45 -12.24 -24.27
C GLY A 373 19.15 -12.63 -22.97
N ALA A 374 19.97 -11.71 -22.45
CA ALA A 374 20.55 -11.83 -21.11
C ALA A 374 19.45 -11.71 -20.04
N ILE A 375 19.37 -12.69 -19.14
CA ILE A 375 18.46 -12.77 -17.99
C ILE A 375 18.98 -11.87 -16.88
N LEU A 376 20.29 -11.85 -16.64
CA LEU A 376 20.92 -10.95 -15.67
C LEU A 376 21.49 -9.71 -16.37
N MET A 377 21.61 -8.64 -15.60
CA MET A 377 22.60 -7.63 -15.94
C MET A 377 23.99 -8.25 -15.79
N ASN A 378 24.73 -8.29 -16.89
CA ASN A 378 26.07 -8.86 -16.95
C ASN A 378 27.00 -7.95 -17.76
N GLN A 379 28.30 -8.18 -17.66
CA GLN A 379 29.30 -7.34 -18.33
C GLN A 379 29.16 -7.38 -19.86
N GLN A 380 28.83 -8.53 -20.45
CA GLN A 380 28.61 -8.68 -21.89
C GLN A 380 27.42 -7.85 -22.42
N SER A 381 26.46 -7.52 -21.55
CA SER A 381 25.31 -6.69 -21.91
C SER A 381 25.62 -5.18 -21.95
N VAL A 382 26.80 -4.75 -21.50
CA VAL A 382 27.21 -3.34 -21.42
C VAL A 382 27.96 -2.90 -22.67
N ARG A 383 27.46 -1.85 -23.35
CA ARG A 383 28.12 -1.21 -24.49
C ARG A 383 28.83 0.08 -24.05
N TRP A 384 30.09 0.25 -24.40
CA TRP A 384 30.85 1.46 -24.10
C TRP A 384 30.71 2.51 -25.20
N LEU A 385 30.63 3.78 -24.83
CA LEU A 385 30.62 4.88 -25.81
C LEU A 385 32.01 5.00 -26.48
N PRO A 386 32.09 5.18 -27.81
CA PRO A 386 33.37 5.36 -28.50
C PRO A 386 34.13 6.60 -28.01
N GLN A 387 35.46 6.50 -27.85
CA GLN A 387 36.32 7.64 -27.46
C GLN A 387 36.30 8.79 -28.47
N ASP A 388 35.92 8.55 -29.72
CA ASP A 388 36.08 9.48 -30.83
C ASP A 388 34.91 10.46 -31.02
N ASN A 389 33.89 10.38 -30.16
CA ASN A 389 32.68 11.19 -30.29
C ASN A 389 32.92 12.62 -29.76
N LYS A 390 33.53 13.47 -30.61
CA LYS A 390 34.01 14.83 -30.30
C LYS A 390 32.95 15.82 -29.76
N SER A 391 31.68 15.46 -29.80
CA SER A 391 30.54 16.25 -29.31
C SER A 391 30.07 15.86 -27.91
N ALA A 392 30.56 14.76 -27.34
CA ALA A 392 30.18 14.31 -26.00
C ALA A 392 31.11 14.92 -24.93
N PRO A 393 30.57 15.45 -23.80
CA PRO A 393 31.36 15.88 -22.66
C PRO A 393 32.40 14.84 -22.23
N SER A 394 33.61 15.27 -21.86
CA SER A 394 34.72 14.44 -21.38
C SER A 394 34.46 13.71 -20.06
N ALA A 395 33.24 13.68 -19.53
CA ALA A 395 32.85 12.82 -18.41
C ALA A 395 32.06 11.57 -18.85
N LEU A 396 31.60 11.52 -20.11
CA LEU A 396 30.74 10.46 -20.63
C LEU A 396 31.50 9.27 -21.24
N TRP A 397 32.79 9.41 -21.58
CA TRP A 397 33.58 8.33 -22.20
C TRP A 397 33.89 7.16 -21.26
N GLU A 398 33.71 7.34 -19.94
CA GLU A 398 33.83 6.29 -18.92
C GLU A 398 32.48 5.65 -18.54
N LEU A 399 31.42 5.88 -19.32
CA LEU A 399 30.09 5.33 -19.05
C LEU A 399 29.74 4.22 -20.04
N GLY A 400 29.39 3.06 -19.47
CA GLY A 400 28.77 1.96 -20.19
C GLY A 400 27.26 2.14 -20.27
N LEU A 401 26.63 1.54 -21.27
CA LEU A 401 25.21 1.67 -21.57
C LEU A 401 24.57 0.29 -21.70
N ILE A 402 23.42 0.09 -21.05
CA ILE A 402 22.51 -1.03 -21.32
C ILE A 402 21.26 -0.45 -21.97
N GLU A 403 20.98 -0.86 -23.19
CA GLU A 403 19.80 -0.41 -23.94
C GLU A 403 18.51 -0.85 -23.23
N LEU A 404 17.60 0.10 -23.00
CA LEU A 404 16.30 -0.16 -22.42
C LEU A 404 15.31 -0.62 -23.50
N PRO A 405 14.46 -1.62 -23.24
CA PRO A 405 13.44 -2.01 -24.21
C PRO A 405 12.42 -0.86 -24.41
N PRO A 406 11.91 -0.66 -25.64
CA PRO A 406 10.90 0.35 -25.90
C PRO A 406 9.60 0.00 -25.18
N GLY A 407 8.87 1.02 -24.72
CA GLY A 407 7.57 0.84 -24.05
C GLY A 407 7.64 0.27 -22.63
N LEU A 408 8.83 0.17 -22.03
CA LEU A 408 9.01 -0.32 -20.65
C LEU A 408 8.33 0.59 -19.60
N ALA A 409 7.98 1.83 -19.95
CA ALA A 409 7.35 2.78 -19.03
C ALA A 409 6.17 3.53 -19.68
N ASN A 410 5.10 2.84 -20.09
CA ASN A 410 3.96 3.45 -20.79
C ASN A 410 4.38 4.30 -22.00
N ASN A 411 5.17 3.72 -22.91
CA ASN A 411 5.72 4.41 -24.09
C ASN A 411 6.66 5.59 -23.80
N LYS A 412 7.17 5.72 -22.56
CA LYS A 412 8.17 6.76 -22.21
C LYS A 412 9.61 6.38 -22.52
N THR A 413 9.88 5.11 -22.84
CA THR A 413 11.17 4.67 -23.36
C THR A 413 11.07 4.42 -24.85
N GLU A 414 11.96 5.05 -25.60
CA GLU A 414 12.08 4.93 -27.05
C GLU A 414 13.30 4.10 -27.43
N VAL A 415 13.37 3.70 -28.70
CA VAL A 415 14.55 3.05 -29.25
C VAL A 415 15.75 3.99 -29.10
N GLY A 416 16.79 3.52 -28.42
CA GLY A 416 18.00 4.31 -28.14
C GLY A 416 18.06 4.92 -26.74
N ASP A 417 17.03 4.79 -25.90
CA ASP A 417 17.15 5.10 -24.47
C ASP A 417 18.05 4.06 -23.77
N ASN A 418 18.95 4.52 -22.92
CA ASN A 418 19.97 3.68 -22.29
C ASN A 418 20.02 3.88 -20.78
N TYR A 419 20.23 2.77 -20.07
CA TYR A 419 20.62 2.74 -18.67
C TYR A 419 22.12 2.94 -18.52
N VAL A 420 22.52 3.91 -17.69
CA VAL A 420 23.93 4.33 -17.56
C VAL A 420 24.66 3.55 -16.46
N ILE A 421 25.61 2.74 -16.87
CA ILE A 421 26.51 1.94 -16.03
C ILE A 421 27.83 2.69 -15.85
N ASP A 422 28.19 2.99 -14.61
CA ASP A 422 29.55 3.47 -14.31
C ASP A 422 30.51 2.29 -14.13
N ARG A 423 31.82 2.56 -14.20
CA ARG A 423 32.87 1.53 -14.05
C ARG A 423 32.77 0.75 -12.74
N ARG A 424 32.34 1.41 -11.66
CA ARG A 424 32.13 0.77 -10.36
C ARG A 424 31.03 -0.27 -10.42
N THR A 425 29.87 0.05 -10.99
CA THR A 425 28.77 -0.90 -11.19
C THR A 425 29.19 -2.01 -12.14
N TYR A 426 29.85 -1.69 -13.26
CA TYR A 426 30.33 -2.69 -14.23
C TYR A 426 31.17 -3.79 -13.57
N ASN A 427 32.15 -3.41 -12.75
CA ASN A 427 33.03 -4.36 -12.04
C ASN A 427 32.31 -5.25 -11.01
N LEU A 428 31.08 -4.89 -10.62
CA LEU A 428 30.26 -5.67 -9.67
C LEU A 428 29.31 -6.64 -10.39
N LEU A 429 29.14 -6.51 -11.71
CA LEU A 429 28.29 -7.40 -12.50
C LEU A 429 29.02 -8.72 -12.83
N PRO A 430 28.29 -9.85 -12.89
CA PRO A 430 28.85 -11.09 -13.41
C PRO A 430 29.25 -10.93 -14.88
N GLU A 431 30.16 -11.77 -15.37
CA GLU A 431 30.61 -11.73 -16.76
C GLU A 431 29.48 -12.12 -17.72
N THR A 432 28.81 -13.24 -17.43
CA THR A 432 27.72 -13.82 -18.22
C THR A 432 26.57 -14.26 -17.32
N ASP A 433 25.51 -14.81 -17.91
CA ASP A 433 24.44 -15.47 -17.16
C ASP A 433 24.88 -16.82 -16.57
N ASP A 434 26.07 -17.33 -16.91
CA ASP A 434 26.59 -18.60 -16.38
C ASP A 434 26.78 -18.56 -14.86
N ALA A 435 26.93 -17.35 -14.29
CA ALA A 435 26.94 -17.10 -12.85
C ALA A 435 25.70 -17.64 -12.12
N LEU A 436 24.59 -17.85 -12.83
CA LEU A 436 23.41 -18.56 -12.30
C LEU A 436 23.69 -20.04 -12.00
N PHE A 437 24.59 -20.67 -12.76
CA PHE A 437 24.88 -22.10 -12.71
C PHE A 437 26.22 -22.43 -12.02
N GLU A 438 27.11 -21.44 -11.80
CA GLU A 438 28.47 -21.61 -11.27
C GLU A 438 28.61 -22.40 -9.96
N ASN A 439 27.54 -22.53 -9.16
CA ASN A 439 27.57 -23.21 -7.87
C ASN A 439 26.88 -24.58 -7.85
N TRP A 440 26.28 -25.00 -8.96
CA TRP A 440 25.57 -26.29 -9.04
C TRP A 440 26.52 -27.50 -9.03
N VAL A 441 27.76 -27.32 -9.50
CA VAL A 441 28.76 -28.39 -9.63
C VAL A 441 29.43 -28.76 -8.29
N ARG A 442 29.30 -27.96 -7.22
CA ARG A 442 30.12 -28.14 -6.00
C ARG A 442 29.36 -28.54 -4.72
N THR A 443 28.03 -28.54 -4.69
CA THR A 443 27.26 -28.64 -3.44
C THR A 443 26.50 -29.95 -3.21
N ARG A 444 26.46 -30.89 -4.17
CA ARG A 444 25.96 -32.26 -3.92
C ARG A 444 27.11 -33.25 -3.70
N PRO A 445 27.11 -34.05 -2.61
CA PRO A 445 27.80 -35.34 -2.61
C PRO A 445 27.22 -36.19 -3.74
N LEU A 446 28.09 -36.79 -4.54
CA LEU A 446 27.77 -37.64 -5.71
C LEU A 446 26.61 -38.60 -5.40
N ARG A 447 25.40 -38.28 -5.88
CA ARG A 447 24.31 -39.25 -6.01
C ARG A 447 24.31 -39.69 -7.47
N ASP A 448 24.78 -40.92 -7.67
CA ASP A 448 24.60 -41.71 -8.88
C ASP A 448 25.29 -41.16 -10.17
N PRO A 449 26.37 -41.80 -10.65
CA PRO A 449 27.03 -41.47 -11.92
C PRO A 449 26.12 -41.51 -13.16
N GLU A 450 24.98 -42.23 -13.11
CA GLU A 450 24.03 -42.32 -14.21
C GLU A 450 23.11 -41.09 -14.32
N PHE A 451 22.87 -40.41 -13.19
CA PHE A 451 22.11 -39.16 -13.12
C PHE A 451 22.91 -37.98 -13.73
N ASP A 452 24.21 -37.89 -13.45
CA ASP A 452 25.12 -36.88 -14.03
C ASP A 452 25.29 -37.02 -15.56
N ARG A 453 25.20 -38.25 -16.10
CA ARG A 453 25.20 -38.49 -17.55
C ARG A 453 23.95 -37.96 -18.26
N ARG A 454 22.82 -37.80 -17.56
CA ARG A 454 21.60 -37.20 -18.13
C ARG A 454 21.65 -35.67 -18.11
N LEU A 455 22.33 -35.08 -17.14
CA LEU A 455 22.55 -33.62 -17.03
C LEU A 455 23.52 -33.08 -18.10
N THR A 456 24.47 -33.89 -18.57
CA THR A 456 25.48 -33.48 -19.57
C THR A 456 24.97 -33.41 -21.02
N LEU A 457 23.73 -33.84 -21.30
CA LEU A 457 23.17 -33.93 -22.67
C LEU A 457 22.04 -32.94 -22.97
N ARG A 458 21.66 -32.08 -22.02
CA ARG A 458 20.75 -30.94 -22.25
C ARG A 458 21.49 -29.65 -21.88
N LYS A 459 21.22 -28.54 -22.57
CA LYS A 459 21.82 -27.21 -22.29
C LYS A 459 21.95 -26.95 -20.77
N PRO A 460 23.00 -26.24 -20.29
CA PRO A 460 23.22 -26.00 -18.87
C PRO A 460 21.95 -25.36 -18.26
N GLY A 461 21.28 -26.11 -17.40
CA GLY A 461 20.02 -25.74 -16.76
C GLY A 461 20.03 -26.19 -15.30
N LEU A 462 19.28 -25.48 -14.45
CA LEU A 462 19.23 -25.63 -13.00
C LEU A 462 18.52 -26.90 -12.49
N GLY A 463 18.25 -27.89 -13.35
CA GLY A 463 17.54 -29.11 -12.96
C GLY A 463 16.07 -28.86 -12.60
N THR A 464 15.58 -29.45 -11.50
CA THR A 464 14.20 -29.27 -11.00
C THR A 464 14.08 -28.05 -10.06
N CYS A 465 13.07 -27.21 -10.25
CA CYS A 465 12.91 -25.98 -9.48
C CYS A 465 11.61 -25.97 -8.69
N ALA A 466 11.70 -25.84 -7.36
CA ALA A 466 10.58 -25.52 -6.47
C ALA A 466 10.53 -24.02 -6.22
N LEU A 467 9.48 -23.35 -6.67
CA LEU A 467 9.19 -21.96 -6.31
C LEU A 467 8.20 -21.99 -5.17
N VAL A 468 8.55 -21.38 -4.03
CA VAL A 468 7.72 -21.41 -2.82
C VAL A 468 7.19 -20.02 -2.57
N GLY A 469 5.90 -19.85 -2.84
CA GLY A 469 5.15 -18.65 -2.52
C GLY A 469 4.90 -18.51 -1.01
N ASN A 470 4.17 -17.47 -0.64
CA ASN A 470 3.94 -17.16 0.77
C ASN A 470 2.54 -17.56 1.25
N SER A 471 1.67 -18.09 0.38
CA SER A 471 0.25 -18.33 0.70
C SER A 471 0.06 -19.20 1.95
N GLY A 472 -0.96 -18.88 2.75
CA GLY A 472 -1.34 -19.66 3.93
C GLY A 472 -1.87 -21.06 3.61
N THR A 473 -2.21 -21.33 2.35
CA THR A 473 -2.59 -22.68 1.87
C THR A 473 -1.53 -23.73 2.14
N LEU A 474 -0.25 -23.34 2.15
CA LEU A 474 0.88 -24.20 2.47
C LEU A 474 0.75 -24.91 3.83
N LEU A 475 0.02 -24.30 4.79
CA LEU A 475 -0.19 -24.90 6.11
C LEU A 475 -1.10 -26.15 6.07
N SER A 476 -1.78 -26.40 4.96
CA SER A 476 -2.69 -27.55 4.81
C SER A 476 -1.97 -28.82 4.36
N HIS A 477 -0.68 -28.73 4.03
CA HIS A 477 0.08 -29.81 3.42
C HIS A 477 1.51 -29.89 3.99
N GLN A 478 2.08 -31.08 3.98
CA GLN A 478 3.47 -31.33 4.41
C GLN A 478 4.40 -31.42 3.20
N TYR A 479 4.51 -30.33 2.43
CA TYR A 479 5.32 -30.31 1.20
C TYR A 479 6.82 -30.16 1.45
N GLY A 480 7.27 -29.94 2.67
CA GLY A 480 8.64 -29.52 2.95
C GLY A 480 9.72 -30.47 2.46
N ALA A 481 9.52 -31.79 2.60
CA ALA A 481 10.45 -32.78 2.07
C ALA A 481 10.49 -32.79 0.54
N ALA A 482 9.34 -32.65 -0.12
CA ALA A 482 9.26 -32.60 -1.59
C ALA A 482 9.90 -31.31 -2.12
N ILE A 483 9.64 -30.16 -1.48
CA ILE A 483 10.27 -28.88 -1.80
C ILE A 483 11.80 -28.99 -1.69
N ASP A 484 12.30 -29.54 -0.57
CA ASP A 484 13.73 -29.64 -0.32
C ASP A 484 14.44 -30.71 -1.16
N ASP A 485 13.72 -31.58 -1.90
CA ASP A 485 14.31 -32.57 -2.83
C ASP A 485 14.66 -31.98 -4.20
N HIS A 486 14.08 -30.82 -4.54
CA HIS A 486 14.35 -30.13 -5.80
C HIS A 486 15.81 -29.69 -5.90
N ASP A 487 16.25 -29.34 -7.10
CA ASP A 487 17.58 -28.80 -7.37
C ASP A 487 17.66 -27.32 -6.96
N VAL A 488 16.65 -26.54 -7.30
CA VAL A 488 16.53 -25.14 -6.90
C VAL A 488 15.31 -24.94 -6.02
N VAL A 489 15.50 -24.28 -4.89
CA VAL A 489 14.41 -23.76 -4.04
C VAL A 489 14.44 -22.24 -4.08
N TYR A 490 13.42 -21.63 -4.67
CA TYR A 490 13.30 -20.19 -4.88
C TYR A 490 12.23 -19.61 -3.96
N ARG A 491 12.59 -18.59 -3.15
CA ARG A 491 11.70 -17.97 -2.16
C ARG A 491 11.58 -16.45 -2.33
N PHE A 492 10.67 -15.84 -1.56
CA PHE A 492 10.35 -14.42 -1.67
C PHE A 492 10.34 -13.73 -0.31
N ASN A 493 10.87 -12.51 -0.28
CA ASN A 493 10.54 -11.52 0.74
C ASN A 493 10.75 -12.00 2.20
N GLN A 494 11.81 -12.77 2.48
CA GLN A 494 12.17 -13.23 3.83
C GLN A 494 11.09 -14.05 4.54
N ALA A 495 10.30 -14.81 3.79
CA ALA A 495 9.35 -15.75 4.39
C ALA A 495 10.08 -16.70 5.38
N PRO A 496 9.68 -16.77 6.66
CA PRO A 496 10.39 -17.54 7.67
C PRO A 496 10.28 -19.04 7.41
N LEU A 497 11.33 -19.78 7.80
CA LEU A 497 11.38 -21.25 7.68
C LEU A 497 11.30 -21.93 9.04
N PHE A 498 11.75 -21.25 10.10
CA PHE A 498 11.66 -21.77 11.45
C PHE A 498 10.19 -21.89 11.88
N GLY A 499 9.81 -23.06 12.38
CA GLY A 499 8.43 -23.38 12.74
C GLY A 499 7.54 -23.91 11.60
N PHE A 500 8.02 -23.88 10.34
CA PHE A 500 7.22 -24.26 9.15
C PHE A 500 7.93 -25.28 8.25
N LYS A 501 9.02 -25.92 8.73
CA LYS A 501 9.87 -26.78 7.89
C LYS A 501 9.13 -27.98 7.30
N GLY A 502 8.13 -28.51 8.00
CA GLY A 502 7.32 -29.64 7.52
C GLY A 502 6.46 -29.25 6.31
N GLU A 503 5.94 -28.04 6.34
CA GLU A 503 5.02 -27.49 5.34
C GLU A 503 5.79 -26.91 4.14
N VAL A 504 6.82 -26.10 4.40
CA VAL A 504 7.48 -25.26 3.38
C VAL A 504 8.93 -25.61 3.11
N GLY A 505 9.53 -26.57 3.82
CA GLY A 505 10.93 -26.96 3.68
C GLY A 505 11.90 -25.99 4.38
N ALA A 506 13.17 -26.39 4.47
CA ALA A 506 14.24 -25.64 5.14
C ALA A 506 15.29 -25.08 4.18
N ARG A 507 15.28 -25.49 2.90
CA ARG A 507 16.29 -25.08 1.93
C ARG A 507 15.90 -23.78 1.20
N CYS A 508 16.91 -23.00 0.84
CA CYS A 508 16.77 -21.82 -0.01
C CYS A 508 18.04 -21.73 -0.86
N THR A 509 17.87 -21.59 -2.18
CA THR A 509 18.98 -21.42 -3.13
C THR A 509 18.91 -20.07 -3.82
N HIS A 510 17.70 -19.54 -3.98
CA HIS A 510 17.44 -18.25 -4.61
C HIS A 510 16.38 -17.51 -3.80
N GLU A 511 16.57 -16.21 -3.58
CA GLU A 511 15.59 -15.37 -2.91
C GLU A 511 15.41 -14.05 -3.66
N SER A 512 14.16 -13.71 -4.00
CA SER A 512 13.82 -12.39 -4.52
C SER A 512 13.28 -11.49 -3.43
N LEU A 513 13.74 -10.24 -3.42
CA LEU A 513 13.26 -9.22 -2.50
C LEU A 513 12.64 -8.05 -3.25
N ASN A 514 11.48 -7.59 -2.77
CA ASN A 514 10.96 -6.28 -3.16
C ASN A 514 11.78 -5.13 -2.54
N SER A 515 11.52 -3.90 -3.00
CA SER A 515 12.21 -2.68 -2.56
C SER A 515 12.13 -2.42 -1.05
N ALA A 516 11.06 -2.82 -0.37
CA ALA A 516 10.94 -2.65 1.08
C ALA A 516 11.95 -3.54 1.83
N TRP A 517 12.05 -4.81 1.43
CA TRP A 517 13.01 -5.76 2.02
C TRP A 517 14.46 -5.42 1.69
N VAL A 518 14.75 -4.97 0.46
CA VAL A 518 16.09 -4.49 0.09
C VAL A 518 16.50 -3.28 0.93
N LYS A 519 15.57 -2.35 1.19
CA LYS A 519 15.84 -1.18 2.04
C LYS A 519 16.18 -1.60 3.47
N LEU A 520 15.42 -2.52 4.05
CA LEU A 520 15.70 -3.05 5.40
C LEU A 520 17.07 -3.72 5.47
N LEU A 521 17.38 -4.57 4.49
CA LEU A 521 18.68 -5.24 4.38
C LEU A 521 19.84 -4.24 4.29
N VAL A 522 19.73 -3.20 3.47
CA VAL A 522 20.80 -2.19 3.30
C VAL A 522 20.91 -1.25 4.50
N GLU A 523 19.81 -0.89 5.17
CA GLU A 523 19.88 0.05 6.29
C GLU A 523 20.42 -0.59 7.57
N GLY A 524 20.57 -1.91 7.63
CA GLY A 524 21.06 -2.62 8.83
C GLY A 524 20.16 -2.38 10.05
N LYS A 525 18.93 -1.91 9.82
CA LYS A 525 17.96 -1.63 10.87
C LYS A 525 17.29 -2.93 11.24
N HIS A 526 17.37 -3.26 12.54
CA HIS A 526 16.45 -4.17 13.23
C HIS A 526 15.02 -3.70 12.91
N GLY A 527 14.30 -4.45 12.09
CA GLY A 527 13.02 -3.97 11.57
C GLY A 527 11.98 -3.86 12.67
N GLU A 528 11.31 -2.72 12.79
CA GLU A 528 9.85 -2.77 12.77
C GLU A 528 9.50 -3.14 11.32
N GLY A 529 9.09 -4.39 11.09
CA GLY A 529 8.59 -4.77 9.77
C GLY A 529 7.46 -3.81 9.35
N VAL A 530 7.25 -3.63 8.04
CA VAL A 530 6.14 -2.84 7.47
C VAL A 530 4.76 -3.31 7.98
N PHE A 531 4.70 -4.47 8.66
CA PHE A 531 3.51 -5.10 9.24
C PHE A 531 3.56 -5.27 10.77
N GLY A 532 4.37 -4.50 11.50
CA GLY A 532 4.28 -4.40 12.96
C GLY A 532 4.80 -5.61 13.75
N GLN A 533 5.55 -6.53 13.12
CA GLN A 533 6.31 -7.55 13.83
C GLN A 533 7.80 -7.24 13.73
N HIS A 534 8.48 -7.19 14.89
CA HIS A 534 9.93 -7.08 14.94
C HIS A 534 10.55 -8.39 14.43
N ARG A 535 11.04 -8.41 13.19
CA ARG A 535 11.89 -9.49 12.68
C ARG A 535 13.21 -8.90 12.22
N ASN A 536 14.30 -9.43 12.76
CA ASN A 536 15.63 -9.15 12.25
C ASN A 536 15.71 -9.63 10.80
N TRP A 537 16.46 -8.91 9.96
CA TRP A 537 16.88 -9.47 8.68
C TRP A 537 17.86 -10.60 8.98
N ASP A 538 17.55 -11.80 8.48
CA ASP A 538 18.42 -12.96 8.61
C ASP A 538 18.93 -13.35 7.23
N TRP A 539 20.24 -13.31 7.07
CA TRP A 539 20.87 -13.89 5.89
C TRP A 539 20.48 -15.36 5.79
N ARG A 540 20.04 -15.76 4.60
CA ARG A 540 19.94 -17.17 4.23
C ARG A 540 21.35 -17.79 4.22
N ALA A 541 21.41 -19.09 3.96
CA ALA A 541 22.67 -19.79 3.79
C ALA A 541 23.59 -19.05 2.80
N ASP A 542 24.90 -19.11 3.02
CA ASP A 542 25.90 -18.32 2.29
C ASP A 542 25.89 -18.59 0.77
N ASP A 543 25.41 -19.76 0.39
CA ASP A 543 25.25 -20.18 -1.00
C ASP A 543 23.97 -19.67 -1.67
N THR A 544 23.03 -19.08 -0.92
CA THR A 544 21.78 -18.52 -1.44
C THR A 544 22.04 -17.27 -2.28
N ALA A 545 21.54 -17.27 -3.52
CA ALA A 545 21.58 -16.12 -4.41
C ALA A 545 20.42 -15.15 -4.13
N LEU A 546 20.77 -13.89 -3.87
CA LEU A 546 19.81 -12.78 -3.80
C LEU A 546 19.57 -12.22 -5.20
N VAL A 547 18.33 -12.24 -5.67
CA VAL A 547 17.95 -11.82 -7.02
C VAL A 547 17.09 -10.55 -6.97
N LEU A 548 17.62 -9.46 -7.52
CA LEU A 548 16.96 -8.14 -7.54
C LEU A 548 16.26 -7.93 -8.88
N PHE A 549 14.94 -7.70 -8.87
CA PHE A 549 14.13 -7.58 -10.09
C PHE A 549 13.40 -6.22 -10.24
N GLU A 550 13.13 -5.52 -9.12
CA GLU A 550 12.36 -4.27 -9.12
C GLU A 550 13.13 -3.02 -9.61
N LEU A 551 14.40 -3.18 -10.01
CA LEU A 551 15.19 -2.09 -10.60
C LEU A 551 14.59 -1.56 -11.90
N PHE A 552 13.85 -2.40 -12.64
CA PHE A 552 13.26 -2.05 -13.94
C PHE A 552 11.77 -2.39 -14.06
N ASP A 553 11.07 -2.53 -12.92
CA ASP A 553 9.65 -2.83 -12.89
C ASP A 553 8.83 -1.72 -13.58
N PRO A 554 8.26 -1.96 -14.79
CA PRO A 554 7.57 -0.97 -15.64
C PRO A 554 6.54 -0.12 -14.92
N THR A 555 5.85 -0.75 -13.99
CA THR A 555 4.73 -0.19 -13.22
C THR A 555 5.17 0.90 -12.27
N SER A 556 6.43 0.82 -11.81
CA SER A 556 7.07 1.83 -10.98
C SER A 556 7.29 3.17 -11.70
N TYR A 557 7.08 3.20 -13.02
CA TYR A 557 7.37 4.32 -13.92
C TYR A 557 6.15 4.84 -14.69
N GLN A 558 5.02 4.11 -14.63
CA GLN A 558 3.78 4.47 -15.33
C GLN A 558 3.31 5.89 -15.03
N GLN A 559 3.47 6.30 -13.78
CA GLN A 559 3.10 7.59 -13.22
C GLN A 559 4.31 8.52 -12.99
N LYS A 560 5.46 8.32 -13.64
CA LYS A 560 6.65 9.16 -13.38
C LYS A 560 7.18 9.82 -14.65
N GLY A 561 7.56 11.10 -14.58
CA GLY A 561 8.31 11.75 -15.67
C GLY A 561 9.69 11.10 -15.90
N LYS A 562 10.32 11.34 -17.06
CA LYS A 562 11.62 10.73 -17.45
C LYS A 562 12.70 10.90 -16.36
N ASP A 563 12.75 12.06 -15.69
CA ASP A 563 13.70 12.34 -14.60
C ASP A 563 13.44 11.53 -13.31
N SER A 564 12.18 11.19 -13.04
CA SER A 564 11.78 10.37 -11.90
C SER A 564 12.07 8.87 -12.11
N ILE A 565 12.15 8.42 -13.37
CA ILE A 565 12.67 7.10 -13.76
C ILE A 565 14.16 7.02 -13.41
N LEU A 566 14.95 8.01 -13.86
CA LEU A 566 16.38 8.13 -13.61
C LEU A 566 16.71 8.25 -12.10
N THR A 567 15.86 8.90 -11.31
CA THR A 567 16.05 9.03 -9.84
C THR A 567 15.83 7.70 -9.10
N LYS A 568 14.80 6.92 -9.46
CA LYS A 568 14.56 5.59 -8.87
C LYS A 568 15.65 4.60 -9.29
N GLU A 569 16.08 4.70 -10.53
CA GLU A 569 17.22 3.97 -11.08
C GLU A 569 18.52 4.25 -10.28
N GLN A 570 18.83 5.52 -10.01
CA GLN A 570 19.99 5.90 -9.18
C GLN A 570 19.90 5.33 -7.76
N TRP A 571 18.70 5.27 -7.16
CA TRP A 571 18.52 4.67 -5.84
C TRP A 571 18.87 3.19 -5.85
N TRP A 572 18.33 2.43 -6.81
CA TRP A 572 18.60 1.00 -6.94
C TRP A 572 20.07 0.70 -7.26
N LYS A 573 20.68 1.49 -8.16
CA LYS A 573 22.11 1.42 -8.45
C LYS A 573 22.94 1.58 -7.17
N LYS A 574 22.61 2.58 -6.34
CA LYS A 574 23.25 2.79 -5.03
C LYS A 574 23.02 1.63 -4.07
N MET A 575 21.81 1.05 -4.04
CA MET A 575 21.52 -0.11 -3.17
C MET A 575 22.33 -1.34 -3.60
N PHE A 576 22.35 -1.67 -4.89
CA PHE A 576 23.15 -2.77 -5.43
C PHE A 576 24.64 -2.60 -5.13
N GLN A 577 25.19 -1.41 -5.42
CA GLN A 577 26.59 -1.09 -5.09
C GLN A 577 26.86 -1.25 -3.58
N LYS A 578 25.98 -0.77 -2.71
CA LYS A 578 26.13 -0.91 -1.25
C LYS A 578 26.09 -2.38 -0.81
N LEU A 579 25.16 -3.18 -1.33
CA LEU A 579 25.05 -4.61 -1.01
C LEU A 579 26.32 -5.35 -1.40
N LYS A 580 26.77 -5.22 -2.64
CA LYS A 580 27.97 -5.90 -3.13
C LYS A 580 29.25 -5.39 -2.46
N THR A 581 29.31 -4.12 -2.06
CA THR A 581 30.49 -3.58 -1.35
C THR A 581 30.54 -4.09 0.10
N ARG A 582 29.41 -4.18 0.80
CA ARG A 582 29.35 -4.61 2.20
C ARG A 582 29.38 -6.12 2.38
N HIS A 583 28.92 -6.84 1.37
CA HIS A 583 28.80 -8.30 1.38
C HIS A 583 29.40 -8.87 0.09
N PRO A 584 30.73 -8.75 -0.11
CA PRO A 584 31.38 -9.17 -1.35
C PRO A 584 31.26 -10.68 -1.61
N ASP A 585 31.23 -11.49 -0.56
CA ASP A 585 31.11 -12.94 -0.63
C ASP A 585 29.67 -13.41 -0.89
N ARG A 586 28.68 -12.51 -0.76
CA ARG A 586 27.28 -12.83 -1.03
C ARG A 586 26.99 -12.75 -2.52
N LYS A 587 26.24 -13.73 -3.01
CA LYS A 587 25.73 -13.77 -4.39
C LYS A 587 24.54 -12.82 -4.49
N VAL A 588 24.75 -11.67 -5.12
CA VAL A 588 23.68 -10.70 -5.40
C VAL A 588 23.66 -10.43 -6.89
N PHE A 589 22.56 -10.79 -7.53
CA PHE A 589 22.32 -10.63 -8.96
C PHE A 589 21.20 -9.64 -9.22
N VAL A 590 21.23 -8.98 -10.38
CA VAL A 590 20.20 -8.05 -10.83
C VAL A 590 19.65 -8.57 -12.16
N MET A 591 18.33 -8.71 -12.26
CA MET A 591 17.69 -9.09 -13.52
C MET A 591 17.88 -8.00 -14.58
N SER A 592 18.09 -8.42 -15.81
CA SER A 592 18.25 -7.55 -16.98
C SER A 592 16.99 -6.71 -17.21
N PRO A 593 17.12 -5.41 -17.56
CA PRO A 593 15.97 -4.57 -17.94
C PRO A 593 15.21 -5.15 -19.13
N LYS A 594 15.91 -5.82 -20.05
CA LYS A 594 15.30 -6.46 -21.23
C LYS A 594 14.47 -7.67 -20.82
N PHE A 595 14.93 -8.46 -19.86
CA PHE A 595 14.20 -9.62 -19.34
C PHE A 595 12.95 -9.22 -18.55
N VAL A 596 13.11 -8.29 -17.60
CA VAL A 596 11.98 -7.76 -16.80
C VAL A 596 10.92 -7.12 -17.71
N GLY A 597 11.35 -6.38 -18.74
CA GLY A 597 10.46 -5.80 -19.73
C GLY A 597 9.74 -6.81 -20.60
N TRP A 598 10.42 -7.87 -21.04
CA TRP A 598 9.79 -8.97 -21.77
C TRP A 598 8.72 -9.67 -20.91
N ALA A 599 9.06 -10.03 -19.67
CA ALA A 599 8.14 -10.68 -18.75
C ALA A 599 6.89 -9.80 -18.47
N TYR A 600 7.08 -8.50 -18.29
CA TYR A 600 5.99 -7.55 -18.09
C TYR A 600 5.08 -7.40 -19.33
N LYS A 601 5.66 -7.32 -20.53
CA LYS A 601 4.88 -7.28 -21.78
C LYS A 601 4.04 -8.54 -21.95
N LEU A 602 4.63 -9.70 -21.63
CA LEU A 602 3.91 -10.96 -21.64
C LEU A 602 2.74 -10.98 -20.62
N TYR A 603 2.93 -10.39 -19.43
CA TYR A 603 1.85 -10.24 -18.45
C TYR A 603 0.68 -9.41 -18.99
N LYS A 604 0.99 -8.28 -19.66
CA LYS A 604 0.00 -7.41 -20.29
C LYS A 604 -0.72 -8.08 -21.47
N GLU A 605 0.01 -8.85 -22.27
CA GLU A 605 -0.59 -9.65 -23.36
C GLU A 605 -1.57 -10.70 -22.80
N PHE A 606 -1.22 -11.37 -21.70
CA PHE A 606 -2.13 -12.29 -21.03
C PHE A 606 -3.37 -11.57 -20.50
N GLU A 607 -3.20 -10.42 -19.84
CA GLU A 607 -4.30 -9.59 -19.37
C GLU A 607 -5.29 -9.30 -20.50
N ASP A 608 -4.83 -8.68 -21.59
CA ASP A 608 -5.67 -8.29 -22.72
C ASP A 608 -6.41 -9.50 -23.32
N ARG A 609 -5.74 -10.66 -23.43
CA ARG A 609 -6.35 -11.89 -23.97
C ARG A 609 -7.40 -12.48 -23.04
N PHE A 610 -7.11 -12.58 -21.74
CA PHE A 610 -8.08 -13.08 -20.77
C PHE A 610 -9.31 -12.17 -20.70
N GLU A 611 -9.13 -10.84 -20.74
CA GLU A 611 -10.24 -9.88 -20.79
C GLU A 611 -11.05 -10.03 -22.08
N SER A 612 -10.39 -10.17 -23.24
CA SER A 612 -11.06 -10.34 -24.55
C SER A 612 -11.94 -11.58 -24.64
N LEU A 613 -11.58 -12.64 -23.91
CA LEU A 613 -12.32 -13.90 -23.84
C LEU A 613 -13.33 -13.92 -22.68
N GLY A 614 -13.52 -12.80 -21.98
CA GLY A 614 -14.57 -12.65 -20.97
C GLY A 614 -14.26 -13.27 -19.60
N PHE A 615 -12.98 -13.53 -19.27
CA PHE A 615 -12.60 -14.09 -17.95
C PHE A 615 -12.76 -13.09 -16.79
N GLY A 616 -13.11 -11.83 -17.10
CA GLY A 616 -13.29 -10.74 -16.15
C GLY A 616 -12.32 -9.61 -16.41
N ASN A 617 -12.39 -8.56 -15.58
CA ASN A 617 -11.43 -7.46 -15.63
C ASN A 617 -10.38 -7.69 -14.55
N PHE A 618 -9.12 -7.60 -14.93
CA PHE A 618 -8.01 -7.83 -14.02
C PHE A 618 -7.52 -6.48 -13.50
N ARG A 619 -7.84 -6.18 -12.24
CA ARG A 619 -7.37 -4.97 -11.55
C ARG A 619 -6.04 -5.28 -10.88
N GLY A 620 -5.05 -4.42 -11.05
CA GLY A 620 -3.76 -4.54 -10.39
C GLY A 620 -2.74 -3.57 -10.96
N GLU A 621 -1.99 -2.88 -10.10
CA GLU A 621 -0.93 -1.97 -10.51
C GLU A 621 0.20 -2.72 -11.23
N LYS A 622 0.55 -3.96 -10.80
CA LYS A 622 1.72 -4.69 -11.32
C LYS A 622 1.73 -6.21 -11.12
N PRO A 623 2.60 -6.97 -11.84
CA PRO A 623 2.83 -8.38 -11.55
C PRO A 623 3.47 -8.59 -10.17
N MET A 624 3.16 -9.72 -9.52
CA MET A 624 3.78 -10.10 -8.24
C MET A 624 5.24 -10.57 -8.42
N SER A 625 6.07 -10.51 -7.37
CA SER A 625 7.47 -10.99 -7.42
C SER A 625 7.58 -12.44 -7.91
N GLY A 626 6.61 -13.26 -7.51
CA GLY A 626 6.48 -14.64 -7.93
C GLY A 626 6.34 -14.83 -9.44
N TYR A 627 5.70 -13.89 -10.14
CA TYR A 627 5.54 -13.95 -11.60
C TYR A 627 6.88 -13.84 -12.31
N TYR A 628 7.74 -12.90 -11.91
CA TYR A 628 9.08 -12.76 -12.48
C TYR A 628 9.96 -13.98 -12.20
N ALA A 629 9.83 -14.59 -11.02
CA ALA A 629 10.55 -15.82 -10.69
C ALA A 629 10.04 -17.03 -11.49
N VAL A 630 8.72 -17.15 -11.74
CA VAL A 630 8.17 -18.18 -12.63
C VAL A 630 8.71 -17.98 -14.04
N MET A 631 8.67 -16.76 -14.58
CA MET A 631 9.23 -16.47 -15.90
C MET A 631 10.72 -16.82 -15.97
N TYR A 632 11.48 -16.52 -14.91
CA TYR A 632 12.88 -16.90 -14.77
C TYR A 632 13.07 -18.42 -14.78
N ALA A 633 12.33 -19.14 -13.94
CA ALA A 633 12.45 -20.59 -13.80
C ALA A 633 12.11 -21.32 -15.10
N LEU A 634 11.11 -20.84 -15.85
CA LEU A 634 10.78 -21.38 -17.17
C LEU A 634 11.93 -21.29 -18.19
N GLN A 635 12.89 -20.38 -18.00
CA GLN A 635 14.04 -20.25 -18.92
C GLN A 635 15.22 -21.14 -18.55
N VAL A 636 15.37 -21.46 -17.26
CA VAL A 636 16.60 -22.06 -16.72
C VAL A 636 16.41 -23.43 -16.10
N CYS A 637 15.17 -23.84 -15.79
CA CYS A 637 14.85 -25.09 -15.14
C CYS A 637 14.31 -26.12 -16.15
N SER A 638 14.61 -27.39 -15.91
CA SER A 638 14.07 -28.51 -16.67
C SER A 638 12.66 -28.90 -16.23
N GLU A 639 12.33 -28.69 -14.95
CA GLU A 639 11.00 -28.85 -14.37
C GLU A 639 10.76 -27.72 -13.37
N VAL A 640 9.51 -27.26 -13.26
CA VAL A 640 9.12 -26.14 -12.40
C VAL A 640 7.87 -26.52 -11.63
N ASP A 641 8.02 -26.65 -10.32
CA ASP A 641 6.94 -26.91 -9.39
C ASP A 641 6.73 -25.66 -8.55
N ILE A 642 5.50 -25.14 -8.52
CA ILE A 642 5.15 -23.98 -7.70
C ILE A 642 4.29 -24.41 -6.51
N TYR A 643 4.62 -23.89 -5.33
CA TYR A 643 3.97 -24.21 -4.06
C TYR A 643 3.43 -22.95 -3.40
N GLY A 644 2.16 -22.92 -2.99
CA GLY A 644 1.62 -21.80 -2.18
C GLY A 644 1.48 -20.49 -2.96
N PHE A 645 0.99 -20.59 -4.20
CA PHE A 645 0.67 -19.45 -5.07
C PHE A 645 -0.84 -19.19 -5.15
N THR A 646 -1.65 -19.93 -4.38
CA THR A 646 -3.07 -19.62 -4.24
C THR A 646 -3.26 -18.17 -3.80
N PRO A 647 -3.98 -17.36 -4.59
CA PRO A 647 -4.24 -15.98 -4.28
C PRO A 647 -5.19 -15.87 -3.10
N TYR A 648 -4.95 -14.85 -2.26
CA TYR A 648 -5.96 -14.39 -1.32
C TYR A 648 -7.11 -13.73 -2.10
N GLN A 649 -8.35 -14.18 -1.91
CA GLN A 649 -9.50 -13.52 -2.50
C GLN A 649 -10.05 -12.47 -1.55
N GLU A 650 -10.49 -11.31 -2.06
CA GLU A 650 -11.11 -10.29 -1.20
C GLU A 650 -12.40 -10.81 -0.54
N SER A 651 -13.06 -11.80 -1.14
CA SER A 651 -14.19 -12.53 -0.54
C SER A 651 -13.83 -13.41 0.65
N ASP A 652 -12.54 -13.73 0.82
CA ASP A 652 -12.02 -14.52 1.94
C ASP A 652 -11.82 -13.67 3.20
N ALA A 653 -11.96 -12.35 3.08
CA ALA A 653 -11.86 -11.42 4.21
C ALA A 653 -12.98 -11.65 5.23
N GLY A 654 -12.59 -12.09 6.43
CA GLY A 654 -13.51 -12.32 7.55
C GLY A 654 -14.07 -13.74 7.65
N ASP A 655 -13.71 -14.64 6.73
CA ASP A 655 -13.96 -16.07 6.88
C ASP A 655 -12.82 -16.69 7.72
N PRO A 656 -13.07 -17.14 8.96
CA PRO A 656 -12.04 -17.74 9.82
C PRO A 656 -11.51 -19.07 9.26
N LEU A 657 -12.16 -19.66 8.27
CA LEU A 657 -11.74 -20.88 7.58
C LEU A 657 -10.98 -20.60 6.28
N ALA A 658 -10.92 -19.36 5.82
CA ALA A 658 -10.23 -19.04 4.58
C ALA A 658 -8.70 -19.02 4.76
N PRO A 659 -7.92 -19.42 3.74
CA PRO A 659 -6.47 -19.43 3.82
C PRO A 659 -5.92 -18.02 4.07
N ARG A 660 -4.97 -17.92 5.00
CA ARG A 660 -4.27 -16.66 5.26
C ARG A 660 -3.51 -16.19 4.02
N TYR A 661 -3.34 -14.89 3.88
CA TYR A 661 -2.51 -14.34 2.80
C TYR A 661 -1.05 -14.79 2.92
N HIS A 662 -0.50 -14.84 4.14
CA HIS A 662 0.78 -15.48 4.41
C HIS A 662 0.66 -16.66 5.38
N TYR A 663 1.49 -17.68 5.21
CA TYR A 663 1.56 -18.81 6.16
C TYR A 663 2.15 -18.45 7.54
N PHE A 664 2.74 -17.25 7.67
CA PHE A 664 3.60 -16.91 8.80
C PHE A 664 3.23 -15.61 9.54
N ASP A 665 2.21 -14.89 9.10
CA ASP A 665 1.69 -13.70 9.77
C ASP A 665 0.21 -13.47 9.45
N GLU A 666 -0.33 -12.38 9.99
CA GLU A 666 -1.72 -11.94 9.78
C GLU A 666 -1.79 -10.75 8.80
N ALA A 667 -0.76 -10.57 7.96
CA ALA A 667 -0.77 -9.48 6.98
C ALA A 667 -1.91 -9.69 5.99
N VAL A 668 -2.52 -8.58 5.55
CA VAL A 668 -3.49 -8.55 4.47
C VAL A 668 -2.86 -7.92 3.22
N PRO A 669 -3.18 -8.38 2.01
CA PRO A 669 -2.61 -7.80 0.80
C PRO A 669 -3.07 -6.36 0.63
N ARG A 670 -2.20 -5.51 0.06
CA ARG A 670 -2.60 -4.15 -0.34
C ARG A 670 -3.57 -4.25 -1.52
N HIS A 671 -4.80 -3.76 -1.34
CA HIS A 671 -5.81 -3.71 -2.41
C HIS A 671 -5.25 -3.06 -3.68
N ASN A 672 -5.57 -3.65 -4.83
CA ASN A 672 -5.13 -3.25 -6.18
C ASN A 672 -3.61 -3.24 -6.44
N SER A 673 -2.75 -3.75 -5.55
CA SER A 673 -1.31 -3.80 -5.81
C SER A 673 -0.96 -4.79 -6.93
N HIS A 674 -1.63 -5.94 -6.97
CA HIS A 674 -1.40 -7.02 -7.93
C HIS A 674 -2.73 -7.59 -8.40
N SER A 675 -2.81 -8.04 -9.66
CA SER A 675 -3.92 -8.89 -10.08
C SER A 675 -3.58 -10.34 -9.76
N PHE A 676 -3.98 -10.75 -8.55
CA PHE A 676 -3.81 -12.10 -8.06
C PHE A 676 -4.56 -13.13 -8.92
N ASP A 677 -5.78 -12.79 -9.36
CA ASP A 677 -6.61 -13.62 -10.23
C ASP A 677 -5.98 -13.83 -11.61
N LEU A 678 -5.45 -12.77 -12.24
CA LEU A 678 -4.77 -12.89 -13.53
C LEU A 678 -3.58 -13.83 -13.42
N THR A 679 -2.75 -13.63 -12.40
CA THR A 679 -1.53 -14.41 -12.21
C THR A 679 -1.86 -15.89 -11.97
N GLN A 680 -2.89 -16.18 -11.17
CA GLN A 680 -3.35 -17.56 -10.97
C GLN A 680 -3.86 -18.19 -12.29
N ASN A 681 -4.63 -17.44 -13.08
CA ASN A 681 -5.12 -17.92 -14.38
C ASN A 681 -3.97 -18.21 -15.34
N VAL A 682 -2.94 -17.35 -15.37
CA VAL A 682 -1.72 -17.58 -16.15
C VAL A 682 -1.03 -18.87 -15.70
N TYR A 683 -0.82 -19.09 -14.40
CA TYR A 683 -0.18 -20.32 -13.95
C TYR A 683 -0.99 -21.57 -14.28
N ARG A 684 -2.31 -21.54 -14.11
CA ARG A 684 -3.17 -22.67 -14.49
C ARG A 684 -3.13 -22.93 -15.99
N LEU A 685 -3.09 -21.89 -16.80
CA LEU A 685 -2.90 -22.01 -18.25
C LEU A 685 -1.57 -22.71 -18.55
N LEU A 686 -0.48 -22.23 -17.96
CA LEU A 686 0.85 -22.81 -18.12
C LEU A 686 0.87 -24.28 -17.67
N ALA A 687 0.31 -24.62 -16.51
CA ALA A 687 0.25 -25.99 -16.01
C ALA A 687 -0.59 -26.93 -16.88
N SER A 688 -1.60 -26.38 -17.57
CA SER A 688 -2.42 -27.17 -18.49
C SER A 688 -1.72 -27.46 -19.83
N GLN A 689 -0.70 -26.68 -20.19
CA GLN A 689 -0.07 -26.72 -21.51
C GLN A 689 1.40 -27.15 -21.46
N LEU A 690 2.08 -26.94 -20.34
CA LEU A 690 3.48 -27.28 -20.13
C LEU A 690 3.57 -28.49 -19.19
N PRO A 691 3.91 -29.69 -19.69
CA PRO A 691 3.93 -30.90 -18.87
C PRO A 691 5.00 -30.88 -17.76
N TYR A 692 5.97 -29.97 -17.87
CA TYR A 692 7.05 -29.77 -16.91
C TYR A 692 6.76 -28.64 -15.91
N PHE A 693 5.58 -28.03 -15.94
CA PHE A 693 5.16 -26.98 -15.00
C PHE A 693 3.97 -27.46 -14.16
N ARG A 694 4.13 -27.56 -12.83
CA ARG A 694 3.12 -28.11 -11.92
C ARG A 694 2.79 -27.14 -10.79
N ILE A 695 1.54 -27.19 -10.31
CA ILE A 695 1.04 -26.35 -9.21
C ILE A 695 0.64 -27.27 -8.05
N TYR A 696 1.13 -26.93 -6.86
CA TYR A 696 0.83 -27.59 -5.60
C TYR A 696 0.27 -26.55 -4.62
N ASP A 697 -1.03 -26.55 -4.42
CA ASP A 697 -1.78 -25.54 -3.67
C ASP A 697 -2.84 -26.19 -2.78
#